data_AF-A0A0D7WVS2-F1
#
_entry.id   AF-A0A0D7WVS2-F1
#
_cell.length_a   1.000
_cell.length_b   1.000
_cell.length_c   1.000
_cell.angle_alpha   90.00
_cell.angle_beta   90.00
_cell.angle_gamma   90.00
#
_symmetry.space_group_name_H-M   'P 1'
#
loop_
_entity.id
_entity.type
_entity.pdbx_description
1 polymer ?
#
loop_
_entity_poly.entity_id
_entity_poly.type
_entity_poly.pdbx_seq_one_letter_code
_entity_poly.pdbx_strand_id
1 'polypeptide(L)'
;MRILIGSPVHQKPEILALFLQALERLEAPDVLPDYLFVDDNDNLASSQWLADFADRLPGRVLPPLSGLQQYENRSDEHTHYWPPSLVWKVAGFKNRLIDYALQHHYDALFLVDSDLILHSRTLCRLVETEKDIVSEIFWTRWQPDGTLLPQVWVSDEYNLFHREEGEVLSAEERAHRELQFIHQLHVPGLYEVGGLGACTLIRRRALEVGIHFGKIPNVSFWGEDRHFCIRAAAYGFPLFVDTHYPAMHLYREADRIKAEQLLLTLNGITQGAVNRDDQEASNTSKTSDILENYPSSTSSTSPEITIPRDLRESAVFAKHATDSFVVPPVFSGPRHSELHAPPVSRPKLTLSMTVCNEADRKLAEVLRSHREYIDEAVIIDDGSRDDSGELCQDLLKGIPLRLIRNERASFTNEVELRKQQWRETLASSPEWILNMDADEMFESRFAQGVHALLAGTKADTICFRLFDMWSPTHYRDDDYWQAHRYYRPFLTRYRDSFPYKWKEQYLHCGRFPDNVLELPSEISDYRIQHWGWYTPAIRTAKYERYQQLDPDACYGWKEQYESIFDPTPRLILWIDPDREGVKNKHEAESEDTSGVNSDVNTGTNIQDAITEDTYPARAENRIEAIHTAEAVQVANGVHLVEPAPVHEAANPANPVNKNAVAKIAGVHAIIGSHALTKSEIEDALYGKGKGEAQGMACKLCGSSNTAVFHRYEHFTLIGCGSCGLIFRNDVDRIQPENMIADIYNVKWVAMRDSAAASTYGDHALFGLMLLDMFSPGKGKLLEIGSGTGEFIHAALQSGWNAVGIEPSIDSRAYAKYKYDVDLLPGYWNGDTETETEEEAANEAPETEGDTALTLDHEYEAVACWHVLEHIADPVAFLTDLREQLPPDGTLYITVPNKNSFTNEAYGVHSPLFTEEDHLYHYSEHTLTRLLAESGLHPVALFTRQLPSGLDALIEAHPLYGELTFMERMGLLAKLQGEKRGHELCCVARAI
;
A
#
# COMPACT_ATOMS: atom_id res chain seq x y z
N MET A 1 -25.63 37.29 -7.97
CA MET A 1 -24.26 37.69 -7.53
C MET A 1 -23.32 37.67 -8.73
N ARG A 2 -22.44 38.66 -8.93
CA ARG A 2 -21.42 38.63 -10.00
C ARG A 2 -20.13 38.01 -9.48
N ILE A 3 -19.71 36.90 -10.07
CA ILE A 3 -18.51 36.17 -9.65
C ILE A 3 -17.52 36.14 -10.80
N LEU A 4 -16.26 36.44 -10.50
CA LEU A 4 -15.16 36.22 -11.43
C LEU A 4 -14.56 34.84 -11.14
N ILE A 5 -14.58 33.94 -12.12
CA ILE A 5 -13.83 32.69 -12.06
C ILE A 5 -12.46 32.95 -12.68
N GLY A 6 -11.41 32.83 -11.87
CA GLY A 6 -10.05 33.20 -12.23
C GLY A 6 -9.09 32.03 -12.15
N SER A 7 -8.24 31.85 -13.16
CA SER A 7 -7.23 30.78 -13.16
C SER A 7 -5.94 31.21 -13.87
N PRO A 8 -4.76 31.04 -13.24
CA PRO A 8 -3.50 30.96 -13.96
C PRO A 8 -3.39 29.63 -14.71
N VAL A 9 -3.08 29.69 -16.01
CA VAL A 9 -3.11 28.52 -16.89
C VAL A 9 -1.74 28.28 -17.51
N HIS A 10 -1.12 27.16 -17.15
CA HIS A 10 0.05 26.59 -17.80
C HIS A 10 -0.17 25.08 -17.90
N GLN A 11 -0.78 24.61 -18.99
CA GLN A 11 -1.22 23.24 -19.16
C GLN A 11 -0.97 22.70 -20.56
N LYS A 12 -0.75 21.38 -20.65
CA LYS A 12 -0.82 20.67 -21.93
C LYS A 12 -2.27 20.73 -22.47
N PRO A 13 -2.47 20.76 -23.80
CA PRO A 13 -3.81 20.87 -24.38
C PRO A 13 -4.78 19.84 -23.78
N GLU A 14 -4.35 18.59 -23.62
CA GLU A 14 -5.19 17.47 -23.18
C GLU A 14 -5.77 17.67 -21.79
N ILE A 15 -4.99 18.21 -20.84
CA ILE A 15 -5.45 18.54 -19.48
C ILE A 15 -6.34 19.78 -19.52
N LEU A 16 -5.94 20.80 -20.28
CA LEU A 16 -6.69 22.04 -20.43
C LEU A 16 -8.10 21.81 -20.99
N ALA A 17 -8.28 20.89 -21.95
CA ALA A 17 -9.61 20.55 -22.47
C ALA A 17 -10.55 20.05 -21.37
N LEU A 18 -10.06 19.19 -20.48
CA LEU A 18 -10.86 18.60 -19.40
C LEU A 18 -11.27 19.70 -18.40
N PHE A 19 -10.33 20.58 -18.03
CA PHE A 19 -10.60 21.74 -17.17
C PHE A 19 -11.66 22.67 -17.77
N LEU A 20 -11.51 23.06 -19.03
CA LEU A 20 -12.46 23.94 -19.71
C LEU A 20 -13.85 23.30 -19.83
N GLN A 21 -13.93 22.00 -20.14
CA GLN A 21 -15.21 21.28 -20.16
C GLN A 21 -15.89 21.24 -18.79
N ALA A 22 -15.13 21.13 -17.70
CA ALA A 22 -15.68 21.17 -16.35
C ALA A 22 -16.29 22.56 -16.04
N LEU A 23 -15.62 23.63 -16.45
CA LEU A 23 -16.11 25.00 -16.26
C LEU A 23 -17.38 25.31 -17.07
N GLU A 24 -17.54 24.76 -18.28
CA GLU A 24 -18.77 24.90 -19.09
C GLU A 24 -20.00 24.28 -18.41
N ARG A 25 -19.79 23.31 -17.51
CA ARG A 25 -20.84 22.53 -16.85
C ARG A 25 -21.25 23.06 -15.47
N LEU A 26 -20.63 24.15 -14.99
CA LEU A 26 -20.97 24.72 -13.69
C LEU A 26 -22.41 25.25 -13.71
N GLU A 27 -23.22 24.76 -12.78
CA GLU A 27 -24.55 25.28 -12.49
C GLU A 27 -24.41 26.61 -11.74
N ALA A 28 -25.13 27.63 -12.19
CA ALA A 28 -25.08 28.98 -11.64
C ALA A 28 -26.44 29.70 -11.81
N PRO A 29 -27.57 29.15 -11.34
CA PRO A 29 -28.90 29.73 -11.57
C PRO A 29 -29.04 31.17 -11.03
N ASP A 30 -28.37 31.49 -9.91
CA ASP A 30 -28.46 32.80 -9.23
C ASP A 30 -27.14 33.61 -9.27
N VAL A 31 -26.18 33.14 -10.07
CA VAL A 31 -24.83 33.70 -10.18
C VAL A 31 -24.55 34.03 -11.64
N LEU A 32 -23.89 35.16 -11.88
CA LEU A 32 -23.38 35.54 -13.20
C LEU A 32 -21.86 35.32 -13.19
N PRO A 33 -21.36 34.15 -13.66
CA PRO A 33 -19.93 33.90 -13.77
C PRO A 33 -19.35 34.61 -15.00
N ASP A 34 -18.33 35.44 -14.77
CA ASP A 34 -17.39 35.89 -15.81
C ASP A 34 -16.08 35.10 -15.64
N TYR A 35 -15.34 34.86 -16.72
CA TYR A 35 -14.10 34.06 -16.67
C TYR A 35 -12.88 34.92 -17.05
N LEU A 36 -11.79 34.80 -16.30
CA LEU A 36 -10.54 35.47 -16.63
C LEU A 36 -9.36 34.53 -16.42
N PHE A 37 -8.60 34.30 -17.47
CA PHE A 37 -7.44 33.42 -17.45
C PHE A 37 -6.15 34.23 -17.54
N VAL A 38 -5.13 33.82 -16.79
CA VAL A 38 -3.75 34.28 -17.02
C VAL A 38 -3.06 33.22 -17.87
N ASP A 39 -2.90 33.47 -19.17
CA ASP A 39 -2.22 32.54 -20.07
C ASP A 39 -0.71 32.61 -19.85
N ASP A 40 -0.17 31.56 -19.25
CA ASP A 40 1.25 31.34 -19.03
C ASP A 40 1.76 30.13 -19.83
N ASN A 41 1.00 29.64 -20.81
CA ASN A 41 1.35 28.45 -21.59
C ASN A 41 2.55 28.68 -22.51
N ASP A 42 3.44 27.70 -22.57
CA ASP A 42 4.49 27.63 -23.61
C ASP A 42 3.99 26.92 -24.89
N ASN A 43 2.84 26.23 -24.82
CA ASN A 43 2.23 25.52 -25.94
C ASN A 43 1.20 26.40 -26.67
N LEU A 44 1.46 26.67 -27.96
CA LEU A 44 0.59 27.52 -28.79
C LEU A 44 -0.84 26.97 -28.94
N ALA A 45 -1.03 25.66 -28.93
CA ALA A 45 -2.37 25.06 -29.00
C ALA A 45 -3.16 25.29 -27.71
N SER A 46 -2.52 25.21 -26.54
CA SER A 46 -3.16 25.54 -25.25
C SER A 46 -3.60 27.00 -25.19
N SER A 47 -2.74 27.93 -25.62
CA SER A 47 -3.10 29.35 -25.75
C SER A 47 -4.26 29.57 -26.73
N GLN A 48 -4.27 28.87 -27.86
CA GLN A 48 -5.37 28.94 -28.82
C GLN A 48 -6.67 28.40 -28.23
N TRP A 49 -6.64 27.32 -27.44
CA TRP A 49 -7.85 26.75 -26.82
C TRP A 49 -8.45 27.68 -25.77
N LEU A 50 -7.62 28.41 -25.02
CA LEU A 50 -8.11 29.47 -24.14
C LEU A 50 -8.80 30.59 -24.93
N ALA A 51 -8.24 30.99 -26.08
CA ALA A 51 -8.86 31.98 -26.95
C ALA A 51 -10.17 31.48 -27.57
N ASP A 52 -10.22 30.23 -28.03
CA ASP A 52 -11.43 29.64 -28.62
C ASP A 52 -12.52 29.44 -27.57
N PHE A 53 -12.16 29.06 -26.34
CA PHE A 53 -13.07 29.04 -25.21
C PHE A 53 -13.62 30.43 -24.90
N ALA A 54 -12.75 31.44 -25.01
CA ALA A 54 -13.12 32.83 -24.81
C ALA A 54 -14.21 33.30 -25.76
N ASP A 55 -14.16 32.82 -27.00
CA ASP A 55 -15.08 33.20 -28.05
C ASP A 55 -16.40 32.41 -28.02
N ARG A 56 -16.45 31.23 -27.38
CA ARG A 56 -17.59 30.28 -27.46
C ARG A 56 -18.66 30.45 -26.37
N LEU A 57 -18.31 30.94 -25.18
CA LEU A 57 -19.27 31.04 -24.07
C LEU A 57 -20.00 32.39 -24.03
N PRO A 58 -21.28 32.42 -23.61
CA PRO A 58 -22.04 33.67 -23.45
C PRO A 58 -21.57 34.56 -22.27
N GLY A 59 -20.39 34.29 -21.69
CA GLY A 59 -19.74 35.08 -20.63
C GLY A 59 -18.54 35.87 -21.16
N ARG A 60 -18.15 36.96 -20.48
CA ARG A 60 -16.98 37.75 -20.88
C ARG A 60 -15.71 37.03 -20.48
N VAL A 61 -15.20 36.18 -21.36
CA VAL A 61 -13.83 35.70 -21.22
C VAL A 61 -12.89 36.83 -21.64
N LEU A 62 -12.05 37.24 -20.70
CA LEU A 62 -11.21 38.42 -20.85
C LEU A 62 -9.86 38.04 -21.45
N PRO A 63 -9.21 38.93 -22.24
CA PRO A 63 -7.92 38.64 -22.83
C PRO A 63 -6.90 38.25 -21.76
N PRO A 64 -6.03 37.27 -22.05
CA PRO A 64 -5.07 36.83 -21.06
C PRO A 64 -4.12 37.94 -20.64
N LEU A 65 -3.82 37.93 -19.35
CA LEU A 65 -2.93 38.88 -18.70
C LEU A 65 -1.46 38.61 -19.07
N SER A 66 -0.91 39.28 -20.10
CA SER A 66 0.50 39.11 -20.48
C SER A 66 1.47 39.68 -19.43
N GLY A 67 2.64 39.04 -19.28
CA GLY A 67 3.81 39.59 -18.61
C GLY A 67 4.29 38.89 -17.34
N LEU A 68 5.38 38.11 -17.47
CA LEU A 68 6.61 38.05 -16.66
C LEU A 68 7.61 37.15 -17.45
N GLN A 69 8.93 37.29 -17.23
CA GLN A 69 9.96 36.54 -17.96
C GLN A 69 9.69 35.02 -17.98
N GLN A 70 9.93 34.38 -19.14
CA GLN A 70 9.95 32.93 -19.28
C GLN A 70 11.01 32.32 -18.36
N TYR A 71 10.61 31.36 -17.53
CA TYR A 71 11.50 30.50 -16.77
C TYR A 71 11.16 29.06 -17.17
N GLU A 72 12.17 28.23 -17.46
CA GLU A 72 11.98 26.84 -17.86
C GLU A 72 11.19 26.06 -16.80
N ASN A 73 9.96 25.69 -17.16
CA ASN A 73 9.13 24.79 -16.38
C ASN A 73 9.67 23.36 -16.61
N ARG A 74 10.03 22.65 -15.53
CA ARG A 74 10.32 21.21 -15.59
C ARG A 74 9.41 20.53 -14.57
N SER A 75 8.27 20.06 -15.05
CA SER A 75 7.41 19.10 -14.36
C SER A 75 7.67 17.73 -14.99
N ASP A 76 8.05 16.73 -14.19
CA ASP A 76 7.96 15.32 -14.57
C ASP A 76 6.81 14.64 -13.81
N GLU A 77 6.44 13.42 -14.21
CA GLU A 77 5.28 12.69 -13.67
C GLU A 77 5.43 12.24 -12.20
N HIS A 78 6.57 12.53 -11.56
CA HIS A 78 6.87 12.00 -10.23
C HIS A 78 6.93 13.10 -9.16
N THR A 79 7.38 14.34 -9.47
CA THR A 79 7.24 15.49 -8.54
C THR A 79 7.09 16.85 -9.23
N HIS A 80 6.18 17.69 -8.70
CA HIS A 80 6.06 19.09 -9.11
C HIS A 80 7.07 19.95 -8.33
N TYR A 81 8.26 20.25 -8.90
CA TYR A 81 9.20 21.17 -8.27
C TYR A 81 8.84 22.64 -8.57
N TRP A 82 8.49 23.38 -7.52
CA TRP A 82 8.15 24.81 -7.59
C TRP A 82 9.31 25.70 -7.06
N PRO A 83 10.16 26.30 -7.90
CA PRO A 83 11.16 27.24 -7.40
C PRO A 83 10.47 28.45 -6.76
N PRO A 84 11.09 29.11 -5.75
CA PRO A 84 10.51 30.30 -5.12
C PRO A 84 10.11 31.38 -6.13
N SER A 85 10.88 31.54 -7.22
CA SER A 85 10.53 32.47 -8.31
C SER A 85 9.19 32.13 -8.98
N LEU A 86 8.88 30.85 -9.19
CA LEU A 86 7.60 30.39 -9.76
C LEU A 86 6.45 30.59 -8.77
N VAL A 87 6.68 30.27 -7.49
CA VAL A 87 5.70 30.54 -6.41
C VAL A 87 5.33 32.02 -6.38
N TRP A 88 6.31 32.93 -6.39
CA TRP A 88 6.03 34.37 -6.38
C TRP A 88 5.51 34.91 -7.71
N LYS A 89 5.79 34.23 -8.83
CA LYS A 89 5.17 34.51 -10.14
C LYS A 89 3.67 34.19 -10.09
N VAL A 90 3.30 33.00 -9.61
CA VAL A 90 1.89 32.60 -9.43
C VAL A 90 1.18 33.48 -8.41
N ALA A 91 1.86 33.87 -7.32
CA ALA A 91 1.34 34.89 -6.40
C ALA A 91 1.00 36.20 -7.13
N GLY A 92 1.89 36.64 -8.04
CA GLY A 92 1.64 37.79 -8.91
C GLY A 92 0.42 37.62 -9.81
N PHE A 93 0.24 36.43 -10.40
CA PHE A 93 -0.94 36.11 -11.22
C PHE A 93 -2.24 36.13 -10.42
N LYS A 94 -2.29 35.46 -9.27
CA LYS A 94 -3.44 35.47 -8.35
C LYS A 94 -3.77 36.90 -7.89
N ASN A 95 -2.76 37.72 -7.61
CA ASN A 95 -2.96 39.12 -7.23
C ASN A 95 -3.56 39.97 -8.38
N ARG A 96 -3.16 39.74 -9.63
CA ARG A 96 -3.78 40.45 -10.78
C ARG A 96 -5.26 40.09 -10.93
N LEU A 97 -5.64 38.84 -10.65
CA LEU A 97 -7.05 38.41 -10.63
C LEU A 97 -7.84 39.12 -9.52
N ILE A 98 -7.24 39.28 -8.33
CA ILE A 98 -7.81 40.09 -7.23
C ILE A 98 -8.01 41.54 -7.66
N ASP A 99 -6.96 42.17 -8.21
CA ASP A 99 -7.02 43.56 -8.67
C ASP A 99 -8.11 43.76 -9.72
N TYR A 100 -8.23 42.83 -10.66
CA TYR A 100 -9.28 42.85 -11.67
C TYR A 100 -10.67 42.72 -11.04
N ALA A 101 -10.85 41.78 -10.13
CA ALA A 101 -12.13 41.58 -9.42
C ALA A 101 -12.57 42.86 -8.70
N LEU A 102 -11.64 43.53 -8.01
CA LEU A 102 -11.89 44.79 -7.32
C LEU A 102 -12.21 45.94 -8.28
N GLN A 103 -11.39 46.14 -9.32
CA GLN A 103 -11.55 47.22 -10.31
C GLN A 103 -12.87 47.13 -11.08
N HIS A 104 -13.32 45.91 -11.38
CA HIS A 104 -14.55 45.66 -12.15
C HIS A 104 -15.77 45.33 -11.28
N HIS A 105 -15.63 45.57 -9.98
CA HIS A 105 -16.67 45.52 -8.99
C HIS A 105 -17.38 44.15 -8.86
N TYR A 106 -16.65 43.04 -8.92
CA TYR A 106 -17.21 41.71 -8.65
C TYR A 106 -17.55 41.52 -7.17
N ASP A 107 -18.54 40.65 -6.90
CA ASP A 107 -18.99 40.33 -5.53
C ASP A 107 -18.15 39.23 -4.89
N ALA A 108 -17.54 38.37 -5.71
CA ALA A 108 -16.52 37.41 -5.29
C ALA A 108 -15.58 37.04 -6.44
N LEU A 109 -14.41 36.51 -6.07
CA LEU A 109 -13.45 35.85 -6.94
C LEU A 109 -13.41 34.37 -6.57
N PHE A 110 -13.64 33.48 -7.53
CA PHE A 110 -13.41 32.04 -7.39
C PHE A 110 -12.11 31.67 -8.09
N LEU A 111 -11.06 31.42 -7.31
CA LEU A 111 -9.77 30.96 -7.83
C LEU A 111 -9.80 29.45 -7.99
N VAL A 112 -9.47 28.97 -9.20
CA VAL A 112 -9.44 27.54 -9.53
C VAL A 112 -8.16 27.24 -10.29
N ASP A 113 -7.34 26.32 -9.80
CA ASP A 113 -6.16 25.85 -10.52
C ASP A 113 -6.58 25.01 -11.76
N SER A 114 -5.77 25.10 -12.81
CA SER A 114 -6.13 24.62 -14.17
C SER A 114 -5.99 23.10 -14.37
N ASP A 115 -5.63 22.37 -13.32
CA ASP A 115 -5.55 20.91 -13.22
C ASP A 115 -6.67 20.30 -12.35
N LEU A 116 -7.69 21.08 -11.99
CA LEU A 116 -8.84 20.62 -11.20
C LEU A 116 -10.08 20.37 -12.04
N ILE A 117 -10.77 19.25 -11.81
CA ILE A 117 -12.08 18.94 -12.40
C ILE A 117 -13.17 19.12 -11.33
N LEU A 118 -14.06 20.08 -11.55
CA LEU A 118 -15.10 20.50 -10.60
C LEU A 118 -16.44 19.78 -10.83
N HIS A 119 -17.25 19.70 -9.76
CA HIS A 119 -18.64 19.23 -9.84
C HIS A 119 -19.50 20.37 -10.38
N SER A 120 -20.57 20.06 -11.12
CA SER A 120 -21.48 21.08 -11.65
C SER A 120 -22.01 22.02 -10.55
N ARG A 121 -22.28 21.46 -9.36
CA ARG A 121 -22.79 22.20 -8.20
C ARG A 121 -21.74 22.87 -7.29
N THR A 122 -20.44 22.71 -7.55
CA THR A 122 -19.38 23.26 -6.68
C THR A 122 -19.56 24.77 -6.46
N LEU A 123 -19.74 25.55 -7.53
CA LEU A 123 -19.87 27.00 -7.43
C LEU A 123 -21.09 27.43 -6.60
N CYS A 124 -22.26 26.83 -6.86
CA CYS A 124 -23.47 27.10 -6.08
C CYS A 124 -23.26 26.80 -4.60
N ARG A 125 -22.67 25.64 -4.30
CA ARG A 125 -22.43 25.20 -2.92
C ARG A 125 -21.53 26.18 -2.16
N LEU A 126 -20.40 26.57 -2.74
CA LEU A 126 -19.48 27.52 -2.10
C LEU A 126 -20.14 28.87 -1.85
N VAL A 127 -21.00 29.33 -2.76
CA VAL A 127 -21.79 30.55 -2.58
C VAL A 127 -22.82 30.38 -1.45
N GLU A 128 -23.51 29.25 -1.35
CA GLU A 128 -24.50 28.98 -0.29
C GLU A 128 -23.89 28.98 1.13
N THR A 129 -22.59 28.70 1.28
CA THR A 129 -21.95 28.67 2.62
C THR A 129 -21.92 30.02 3.35
N GLU A 130 -22.10 31.13 2.63
CA GLU A 130 -21.99 32.51 3.13
C GLU A 130 -20.63 32.88 3.76
N LYS A 131 -19.61 32.03 3.66
CA LYS A 131 -18.26 32.26 4.20
C LYS A 131 -17.44 33.22 3.34
N ASP A 132 -16.70 34.13 3.96
CA ASP A 132 -15.87 35.08 3.21
C ASP A 132 -14.75 34.41 2.40
N ILE A 133 -14.16 33.36 2.96
CA ILE A 133 -13.11 32.57 2.33
C ILE A 133 -13.42 31.10 2.57
N VAL A 134 -13.69 30.38 1.49
CA VAL A 134 -14.01 28.94 1.53
C VAL A 134 -13.39 28.22 0.35
N SER A 135 -12.78 27.06 0.60
CA SER A 135 -12.20 26.21 -0.43
C SER A 135 -13.02 24.92 -0.58
N GLU A 136 -13.20 24.44 -1.81
CA GLU A 136 -13.67 23.07 -2.04
C GLU A 136 -12.50 22.11 -1.82
N ILE A 137 -12.72 21.00 -1.11
CA ILE A 137 -11.66 20.02 -0.87
C ILE A 137 -11.24 19.30 -2.14
N PHE A 138 -9.94 18.98 -2.25
CA PHE A 138 -9.46 17.98 -3.17
C PHE A 138 -8.30 17.20 -2.55
N TRP A 139 -8.08 16.03 -3.09
CA TRP A 139 -7.13 15.07 -2.56
C TRP A 139 -6.08 14.79 -3.61
N THR A 140 -4.81 14.76 -3.21
CA THR A 140 -3.72 14.43 -4.14
C THR A 140 -2.98 13.20 -3.66
N ARG A 141 -2.20 12.59 -4.55
CA ARG A 141 -1.19 11.61 -4.15
C ARG A 141 0.16 12.13 -4.61
N TRP A 142 0.89 12.78 -3.71
CA TRP A 142 2.12 13.49 -4.06
C TRP A 142 3.22 12.53 -4.54
N GLN A 143 3.18 11.26 -4.10
CA GLN A 143 3.99 10.14 -4.58
C GLN A 143 3.09 9.01 -5.12
N PRO A 144 3.51 8.20 -6.10
CA PRO A 144 2.65 7.14 -6.67
C PRO A 144 2.10 6.13 -5.65
N ASP A 145 2.87 5.86 -4.60
CA ASP A 145 2.60 4.96 -3.47
C ASP A 145 2.25 5.70 -2.15
N GLY A 146 2.22 7.04 -2.17
CA GLY A 146 1.96 7.86 -0.99
C GLY A 146 0.49 7.85 -0.54
N THR A 147 0.26 8.29 0.70
CA THR A 147 -1.10 8.48 1.22
C THR A 147 -1.81 9.60 0.47
N LEU A 148 -3.12 9.43 0.28
CA LEU A 148 -3.97 10.47 -0.25
C LEU A 148 -4.19 11.53 0.84
N LEU A 149 -3.74 12.75 0.63
CA LEU A 149 -3.79 13.86 1.60
C LEU A 149 -4.64 15.03 1.07
N PRO A 150 -5.20 15.89 1.94
CA PRO A 150 -6.04 17.01 1.52
C PRO A 150 -5.19 18.24 1.18
N GLN A 151 -5.65 19.17 0.35
CA GLN A 151 -4.89 20.42 0.14
C GLN A 151 -4.88 21.38 1.35
N VAL A 152 -5.77 21.16 2.32
CA VAL A 152 -5.97 22.02 3.51
C VAL A 152 -5.20 21.50 4.72
N TRP A 153 -4.94 22.38 5.70
CA TRP A 153 -4.21 22.03 6.92
C TRP A 153 -4.67 22.82 8.15
N VAL A 154 -4.27 22.38 9.34
CA VAL A 154 -4.64 22.97 10.63
C VAL A 154 -3.73 24.12 11.04
N SER A 155 -2.41 23.96 10.93
CA SER A 155 -1.45 25.04 11.27
C SER A 155 -0.08 24.90 10.58
N ASP A 156 0.72 25.95 10.66
CA ASP A 156 2.18 25.97 10.33
C ASP A 156 2.57 25.37 8.95
N GLU A 157 3.61 24.53 8.91
CA GLU A 157 4.15 23.87 7.72
C GLU A 157 3.34 22.62 7.34
N TYR A 158 2.02 22.78 7.25
CA TYR A 158 1.08 21.71 6.88
C TYR A 158 0.88 20.65 7.97
N ASN A 159 0.74 21.10 9.23
CA ASN A 159 0.29 20.22 10.31
C ASN A 159 -1.17 19.85 10.10
N LEU A 160 -1.46 18.55 10.14
CA LEU A 160 -2.81 18.01 9.97
C LEU A 160 -3.48 17.66 11.31
N PHE A 161 -3.02 18.23 12.42
CA PHE A 161 -3.57 17.95 13.75
C PHE A 161 -3.72 19.23 14.58
N HIS A 162 -4.69 19.22 15.49
CA HIS A 162 -4.87 20.29 16.47
C HIS A 162 -3.94 20.10 17.67
N ARG A 163 -3.39 21.23 18.15
CA ARG A 163 -2.54 21.29 19.34
C ARG A 163 -2.88 22.52 20.17
N GLU A 164 -2.96 22.35 21.49
CA GLU A 164 -3.12 23.46 22.42
C GLU A 164 -1.78 24.18 22.71
N GLU A 165 -1.87 25.42 23.17
CA GLU A 165 -0.68 26.21 23.49
C GLU A 165 0.10 25.59 24.67
N GLY A 166 1.38 25.28 24.44
CA GLY A 166 2.24 24.62 25.43
C GLY A 166 2.09 23.09 25.52
N GLU A 167 1.16 22.49 24.78
CA GLU A 167 0.97 21.04 24.73
C GLU A 167 2.15 20.34 24.02
N VAL A 168 2.67 19.28 24.64
CA VAL A 168 3.74 18.44 24.08
C VAL A 168 3.14 17.08 23.74
N LEU A 169 2.94 16.84 22.45
CA LEU A 169 2.40 15.58 21.93
C LEU A 169 3.53 14.60 21.60
N SER A 170 3.34 13.35 22.02
CA SER A 170 4.09 12.18 21.53
C SER A 170 3.90 11.97 20.03
N ALA A 171 4.76 11.16 19.41
CA ALA A 171 4.63 10.83 17.99
C ALA A 171 3.31 10.10 17.66
N GLU A 172 2.84 9.26 18.59
CA GLU A 172 1.61 8.49 18.46
C GLU A 172 0.37 9.37 18.56
N GLU A 173 0.30 10.28 19.53
CA GLU A 173 -0.81 11.23 19.65
C GLU A 173 -0.90 12.17 18.44
N ARG A 174 0.24 12.57 17.86
CA ARG A 174 0.25 13.33 16.59
C ARG A 174 -0.37 12.52 15.47
N ALA A 175 0.11 11.30 15.24
CA ALA A 175 -0.42 10.43 14.19
C ALA A 175 -1.93 10.16 14.37
N HIS A 176 -2.39 9.96 15.61
CA HIS A 176 -3.80 9.76 15.91
C HIS A 176 -4.64 11.00 15.56
N ARG A 177 -4.23 12.19 16.00
CA ARG A 177 -4.96 13.45 15.71
C ARG A 177 -4.89 13.82 14.22
N GLU A 178 -3.81 13.49 13.53
CA GLU A 178 -3.69 13.63 12.07
C GLU A 178 -4.73 12.78 11.35
N LEU A 179 -4.88 11.52 11.75
CA LEU A 179 -5.89 10.62 11.20
C LEU A 179 -7.31 11.11 11.51
N GLN A 180 -7.57 11.64 12.71
CA GLN A 180 -8.88 12.21 13.07
C GLN A 180 -9.27 13.39 12.18
N PHE A 181 -8.35 14.32 11.94
CA PHE A 181 -8.59 15.46 11.06
C PHE A 181 -8.80 15.01 9.60
N ILE A 182 -7.99 14.09 9.09
CA ILE A 182 -8.18 13.52 7.75
C ILE A 182 -9.54 12.84 7.64
N HIS A 183 -9.95 12.07 8.64
CA HIS A 183 -11.25 11.40 8.66
C HIS A 183 -12.42 12.41 8.69
N GLN A 184 -12.31 13.47 9.48
CA GLN A 184 -13.29 14.56 9.51
C GLN A 184 -13.54 15.14 8.11
N LEU A 185 -12.48 15.34 7.33
CA LEU A 185 -12.55 15.88 5.98
C LEU A 185 -13.19 14.94 4.94
N HIS A 186 -13.30 13.64 5.23
CA HIS A 186 -14.04 12.69 4.36
C HIS A 186 -15.55 12.73 4.59
N VAL A 187 -16.02 13.34 5.67
CA VAL A 187 -17.46 13.49 5.97
C VAL A 187 -17.97 14.79 5.34
N PRO A 188 -19.00 14.76 4.47
CA PRO A 188 -19.58 15.98 3.88
C PRO A 188 -19.96 17.01 4.94
N GLY A 189 -19.35 18.18 4.88
CA GLY A 189 -19.48 19.20 5.90
C GLY A 189 -18.78 20.51 5.50
N LEU A 190 -18.84 21.48 6.42
CA LEU A 190 -18.15 22.76 6.33
C LEU A 190 -17.30 22.92 7.58
N TYR A 191 -15.98 22.84 7.44
CA TYR A 191 -15.04 22.81 8.55
C TYR A 191 -14.12 24.03 8.52
N GLU A 192 -13.73 24.52 9.69
CA GLU A 192 -12.72 25.58 9.81
C GLU A 192 -11.32 24.97 9.72
N VAL A 193 -10.42 25.62 8.99
CA VAL A 193 -9.03 25.18 8.76
C VAL A 193 -8.05 26.33 8.97
N GLY A 194 -6.77 26.03 9.16
CA GLY A 194 -5.73 27.06 9.28
C GLY A 194 -5.08 27.46 7.95
N GLY A 195 -5.26 26.65 6.92
CA GLY A 195 -4.87 27.04 5.57
C GLY A 195 -5.53 26.23 4.46
N LEU A 196 -5.58 26.86 3.28
CA LEU A 196 -6.28 26.43 2.08
C LEU A 196 -5.63 27.04 0.84
N GLY A 197 -6.03 26.59 -0.35
CA GLY A 197 -5.46 27.06 -1.62
C GLY A 197 -6.15 26.42 -2.84
N ALA A 198 -5.67 26.78 -4.03
CA ALA A 198 -6.02 26.22 -5.36
C ALA A 198 -7.50 26.24 -5.83
N CYS A 199 -8.48 25.92 -4.98
CA CYS A 199 -9.90 25.89 -5.30
C CYS A 199 -10.70 26.73 -4.28
N THR A 200 -10.58 28.06 -4.33
CA THR A 200 -11.00 28.95 -3.24
C THR A 200 -11.91 30.09 -3.71
N LEU A 201 -13.11 30.20 -3.11
CA LEU A 201 -14.02 31.33 -3.27
C LEU A 201 -13.70 32.41 -2.22
N ILE A 202 -13.45 33.63 -2.68
CA ILE A 202 -13.09 34.80 -1.87
C ILE A 202 -14.12 35.89 -2.13
N ARG A 203 -14.93 36.21 -1.11
CA ARG A 203 -15.93 37.29 -1.19
C ARG A 203 -15.27 38.66 -1.18
N ARG A 204 -15.93 39.64 -1.79
CA ARG A 204 -15.50 41.04 -1.86
C ARG A 204 -15.00 41.60 -0.53
N ARG A 205 -15.67 41.30 0.58
CA ARG A 205 -15.28 41.78 1.92
C ARG A 205 -13.84 41.41 2.28
N ALA A 206 -13.41 40.20 1.93
CA ALA A 206 -12.03 39.75 2.11
C ALA A 206 -11.07 40.38 1.10
N LEU A 207 -11.50 40.62 -0.14
CA LEU A 207 -10.68 41.29 -1.16
C LEU A 207 -10.39 42.75 -0.79
N GLU A 208 -11.39 43.49 -0.29
CA GLU A 208 -11.30 44.93 -0.01
C GLU A 208 -10.39 45.29 1.17
N VAL A 209 -10.15 44.37 2.11
CA VAL A 209 -9.22 44.59 3.22
C VAL A 209 -7.75 44.46 2.82
N GLY A 210 -7.48 44.07 1.57
CA GLY A 210 -6.13 43.94 1.03
C GLY A 210 -5.47 42.60 1.33
N ILE A 211 -6.23 41.51 1.42
CA ILE A 211 -5.64 40.16 1.43
C ILE A 211 -5.08 39.87 0.02
N HIS A 212 -3.85 39.37 -0.03
CA HIS A 212 -3.13 39.07 -1.28
C HIS A 212 -2.14 37.92 -1.05
N PHE A 213 -1.55 37.36 -2.11
CA PHE A 213 -0.65 36.19 -2.07
C PHE A 213 0.83 36.54 -1.92
N GLY A 214 1.15 37.82 -1.71
CA GLY A 214 2.54 38.31 -1.68
C GLY A 214 3.25 37.93 -0.38
N LYS A 215 4.58 37.72 -0.48
CA LYS A 215 5.44 37.36 0.65
C LYS A 215 5.34 38.38 1.80
N ILE A 216 5.14 37.88 3.00
CA ILE A 216 5.28 38.61 4.27
C ILE A 216 6.77 38.55 4.66
N PRO A 217 7.50 39.68 4.76
CA PRO A 217 8.95 39.68 4.89
C PRO A 217 9.53 38.94 6.11
N ASN A 218 8.78 38.82 7.20
CA ASN A 218 9.21 38.16 8.45
C ASN A 218 8.59 36.76 8.66
N VAL A 219 7.92 36.21 7.64
CA VAL A 219 7.38 34.84 7.67
C VAL A 219 8.25 33.96 6.78
N SER A 220 8.82 32.89 7.34
CA SER A 220 9.75 31.98 6.65
C SER A 220 9.06 30.88 5.85
N PHE A 221 7.76 30.66 6.04
CA PHE A 221 7.01 29.60 5.36
C PHE A 221 7.06 29.74 3.84
N TRP A 222 7.22 28.59 3.18
CA TRP A 222 7.25 28.47 1.71
C TRP A 222 5.82 28.37 1.13
N GLY A 223 5.59 28.78 -0.12
CA GLY A 223 4.27 28.72 -0.79
C GLY A 223 3.40 29.97 -0.59
N GLU A 224 2.81 30.50 -1.66
CA GLU A 224 2.05 31.75 -1.68
C GLU A 224 0.70 31.66 -0.96
N ASP A 225 0.04 30.50 -1.04
CA ASP A 225 -1.25 30.25 -0.37
C ASP A 225 -1.11 30.37 1.16
N ARG A 226 0.04 29.99 1.73
CA ARG A 226 0.32 30.18 3.18
C ARG A 226 0.34 31.66 3.56
N HIS A 227 0.97 32.50 2.74
CA HIS A 227 1.05 33.94 3.01
C HIS A 227 -0.32 34.61 2.85
N PHE A 228 -1.17 34.11 1.94
CA PHE A 228 -2.57 34.51 1.84
C PHE A 228 -3.34 34.14 3.12
N CYS A 229 -3.26 32.89 3.57
CA CYS A 229 -3.98 32.39 4.75
C CYS A 229 -3.58 33.13 6.03
N ILE A 230 -2.29 33.35 6.26
CA ILE A 230 -1.80 34.10 7.43
C ILE A 230 -2.31 35.53 7.42
N ARG A 231 -2.31 36.18 6.24
CA ARG A 231 -2.82 37.54 6.10
C ARG A 231 -4.32 37.59 6.36
N ALA A 232 -5.09 36.64 5.84
CA ALA A 232 -6.52 36.52 6.09
C ALA A 232 -6.83 36.36 7.59
N ALA A 233 -6.15 35.43 8.25
CA ALA A 233 -6.28 35.21 9.69
C ALA A 233 -5.91 36.46 10.51
N ALA A 234 -4.83 37.17 10.12
CA ALA A 234 -4.42 38.41 10.77
C ALA A 234 -5.44 39.56 10.62
N TYR A 235 -6.21 39.57 9.53
CA TYR A 235 -7.33 40.49 9.33
C TYR A 235 -8.65 40.01 9.97
N GLY A 236 -8.64 38.86 10.64
CA GLY A 236 -9.81 38.29 11.33
C GLY A 236 -10.78 37.54 10.41
N PHE A 237 -10.30 37.05 9.26
CA PHE A 237 -11.09 36.19 8.37
C PHE A 237 -10.80 34.72 8.66
N PRO A 238 -11.76 33.97 9.24
CA PRO A 238 -11.64 32.51 9.36
C PRO A 238 -11.66 31.85 7.98
N LEU A 239 -10.97 30.72 7.88
CA LEU A 239 -10.80 29.95 6.65
C LEU A 239 -11.62 28.67 6.73
N PHE A 240 -12.38 28.35 5.69
CA PHE A 240 -13.23 27.16 5.69
C PHE A 240 -12.92 26.24 4.51
N VAL A 241 -13.17 24.95 4.71
CA VAL A 241 -13.20 23.94 3.65
C VAL A 241 -14.60 23.33 3.60
N ASP A 242 -15.20 23.27 2.41
CA ASP A 242 -16.41 22.50 2.14
C ASP A 242 -16.02 21.16 1.49
N THR A 243 -16.66 20.08 1.94
CA THR A 243 -16.36 18.70 1.51
C THR A 243 -17.55 18.03 0.81
N HIS A 244 -18.57 18.80 0.43
CA HIS A 244 -19.79 18.28 -0.22
C HIS A 244 -19.63 18.02 -1.71
N TYR A 245 -18.58 18.50 -2.40
CA TYR A 245 -18.34 18.19 -3.81
C TYR A 245 -16.83 18.14 -4.13
N PRO A 246 -16.05 17.21 -3.53
CA PRO A 246 -14.58 17.17 -3.62
C PRO A 246 -14.06 17.19 -5.06
N ALA A 247 -13.32 18.23 -5.43
CA ALA A 247 -12.75 18.35 -6.77
C ALA A 247 -11.71 17.24 -7.04
N MET A 248 -11.58 16.84 -8.30
CA MET A 248 -10.58 15.85 -8.72
C MET A 248 -9.33 16.57 -9.24
N HIS A 249 -8.16 16.22 -8.72
CA HIS A 249 -6.89 16.83 -9.09
C HIS A 249 -6.12 15.95 -10.07
N LEU A 250 -5.80 16.50 -11.25
CA LEU A 250 -5.07 15.84 -12.33
C LEU A 250 -3.55 15.99 -12.14
N TYR A 251 -3.04 15.40 -11.08
CA TYR A 251 -1.64 15.58 -10.67
C TYR A 251 -0.62 14.86 -11.58
N ARG A 252 -1.02 13.76 -12.23
CA ARG A 252 -0.19 13.00 -13.21
C ARG A 252 -0.93 12.74 -14.52
N GLU A 253 -0.17 12.48 -15.59
CA GLU A 253 -0.74 12.16 -16.91
C GLU A 253 -1.58 10.86 -16.88
N ALA A 254 -1.25 9.90 -16.01
CA ALA A 254 -2.03 8.69 -15.78
C ALA A 254 -3.44 8.96 -15.20
N ASP A 255 -3.65 10.08 -14.51
CA ASP A 255 -4.96 10.46 -13.97
C ASP A 255 -5.92 10.96 -15.06
N ARG A 256 -5.39 11.24 -16.28
CA ARG A 256 -6.18 11.60 -17.46
C ARG A 256 -7.20 10.53 -17.85
N ILE A 257 -6.84 9.24 -17.74
CA ILE A 257 -7.73 8.13 -18.09
C ILE A 257 -8.96 8.11 -17.16
N LYS A 258 -8.76 8.43 -15.87
CA LYS A 258 -9.84 8.55 -14.87
C LYS A 258 -10.75 9.74 -15.17
N ALA A 259 -10.15 10.87 -15.55
CA ALA A 259 -10.88 12.09 -15.94
C ALA A 259 -11.73 11.88 -17.21
N GLU A 260 -11.14 11.27 -18.24
CA GLU A 260 -11.85 10.93 -19.48
C GLU A 260 -12.96 9.92 -19.22
N GLN A 261 -12.75 8.91 -18.36
CA GLN A 261 -13.80 7.96 -17.96
C GLN A 261 -14.92 8.61 -17.14
N LEU A 262 -14.62 9.55 -16.24
CA LEU A 262 -15.62 10.32 -15.50
C LEU A 262 -16.48 11.14 -16.47
N LEU A 263 -15.85 11.86 -17.41
CA LEU A 263 -16.56 12.63 -18.43
C LEU A 263 -17.33 11.74 -19.43
N LEU A 264 -16.82 10.55 -19.76
CA LEU A 264 -17.49 9.57 -20.62
C LEU A 264 -18.67 8.88 -19.92
N THR A 265 -18.57 8.60 -18.63
CA THR A 265 -19.69 8.07 -17.83
C THR A 265 -20.81 9.10 -17.76
N LEU A 266 -20.46 10.39 -17.64
CA LEU A 266 -21.39 11.51 -17.78
C LEU A 266 -21.98 11.61 -19.21
N ASN A 267 -21.23 11.24 -20.26
CA ASN A 267 -21.70 11.20 -21.65
C ASN A 267 -22.52 9.94 -22.02
N GLY A 268 -22.35 8.80 -21.34
CA GLY A 268 -23.06 7.54 -21.63
C GLY A 268 -24.49 7.54 -21.10
N ILE A 269 -24.74 8.29 -20.03
CA ILE A 269 -26.07 8.47 -19.43
C ILE A 269 -27.00 9.29 -20.36
N THR A 270 -26.45 10.15 -21.23
CA THR A 270 -27.26 10.98 -22.14
C THR A 270 -27.73 10.25 -23.41
N GLN A 271 -27.03 9.22 -23.90
CA GLN A 271 -27.46 8.48 -25.10
C GLN A 271 -28.64 7.52 -24.85
N GLY A 272 -28.83 7.05 -23.61
CA GLY A 272 -29.98 6.20 -23.24
C GLY A 272 -31.30 6.97 -23.09
N ALA A 273 -31.24 8.28 -22.86
CA ALA A 273 -32.40 9.13 -22.61
C ALA A 273 -33.02 9.74 -23.88
N VAL A 274 -32.26 9.88 -24.96
CA VAL A 274 -32.73 10.55 -26.21
C VAL A 274 -33.64 9.65 -27.07
N ASN A 275 -33.69 8.33 -26.82
CA ASN A 275 -34.51 7.39 -27.62
C ASN A 275 -35.92 7.12 -27.06
N ARG A 276 -36.41 7.89 -26.08
CA ARG A 276 -37.74 7.64 -25.48
C ARG A 276 -38.81 8.72 -25.67
N ASP A 277 -38.49 9.91 -26.17
CA ASP A 277 -39.45 11.03 -26.21
C ASP A 277 -39.65 11.63 -27.61
N ASP A 278 -39.86 10.80 -28.63
CA ASP A 278 -40.32 11.27 -29.95
C ASP A 278 -41.34 10.30 -30.56
N GLN A 279 -42.47 10.07 -29.88
CA GLN A 279 -43.70 9.60 -30.52
C GLN A 279 -44.94 9.71 -29.62
N GLU A 280 -45.36 10.93 -29.23
CA GLU A 280 -46.77 11.14 -28.90
C GLU A 280 -47.20 12.61 -29.06
N ALA A 281 -47.43 13.03 -30.30
CA ALA A 281 -48.38 14.10 -30.59
C ALA A 281 -49.04 13.89 -31.97
N SER A 282 -50.37 13.74 -31.93
CA SER A 282 -51.32 13.73 -33.06
C SER A 282 -51.42 12.42 -33.88
N ASN A 283 -52.49 11.65 -33.68
CA ASN A 283 -53.74 11.88 -34.41
C ASN A 283 -54.79 10.81 -34.09
N THR A 284 -56.01 11.30 -33.99
CA THR A 284 -57.28 10.58 -33.87
C THR A 284 -57.58 9.63 -35.04
N SER A 285 -58.40 8.60 -34.75
CA SER A 285 -59.47 8.03 -35.59
C SER A 285 -59.25 6.67 -36.30
N LYS A 286 -59.90 5.66 -35.69
CA LYS A 286 -60.80 4.63 -36.28
C LYS A 286 -60.25 3.42 -37.06
N THR A 287 -60.75 2.25 -36.61
CA THR A 287 -61.16 1.02 -37.35
C THR A 287 -60.05 0.23 -38.06
N SER A 288 -59.96 -1.10 -38.06
CA SER A 288 -60.85 -2.21 -37.67
C SER A 288 -60.07 -3.53 -37.77
N ASP A 289 -60.55 -4.57 -37.07
CA ASP A 289 -60.39 -6.01 -37.36
C ASP A 289 -58.99 -6.67 -37.22
N ILE A 290 -58.77 -7.91 -36.79
CA ILE A 290 -59.53 -9.06 -36.25
C ILE A 290 -58.43 -10.12 -35.91
N LEU A 291 -58.59 -10.89 -34.81
CA LEU A 291 -57.99 -12.22 -34.50
C LEU A 291 -56.44 -12.35 -34.39
N GLU A 292 -55.80 -13.13 -33.52
CA GLU A 292 -56.14 -13.97 -32.36
C GLU A 292 -54.78 -14.48 -31.78
N ASN A 293 -54.75 -14.79 -30.48
CA ASN A 293 -53.91 -15.81 -29.81
C ASN A 293 -52.51 -15.49 -29.20
N TYR A 294 -52.54 -15.47 -27.86
CA TYR A 294 -51.63 -15.97 -26.80
C TYR A 294 -50.96 -14.96 -25.83
N PRO A 295 -50.94 -15.26 -24.50
CA PRO A 295 -50.79 -14.27 -23.44
C PRO A 295 -49.43 -14.29 -22.69
N SER A 296 -49.30 -13.24 -21.88
CA SER A 296 -48.58 -13.11 -20.59
C SER A 296 -47.05 -12.94 -20.59
N SER A 297 -46.67 -11.66 -20.53
CA SER A 297 -45.90 -11.01 -19.45
C SER A 297 -44.60 -11.65 -18.93
N THR A 298 -43.47 -11.01 -19.29
CA THR A 298 -42.34 -10.79 -18.37
C THR A 298 -41.75 -9.39 -18.61
N SER A 299 -41.68 -8.63 -17.54
CA SER A 299 -41.13 -7.28 -17.39
C SER A 299 -39.66 -7.20 -17.82
N SER A 300 -39.33 -6.26 -18.70
CA SER A 300 -37.98 -5.84 -19.00
C SER A 300 -37.42 -4.99 -17.85
N THR A 301 -36.46 -5.52 -17.09
CA THR A 301 -35.53 -4.72 -16.30
C THR A 301 -34.51 -4.07 -17.25
N SER A 302 -34.39 -2.75 -17.18
CA SER A 302 -33.34 -1.96 -17.84
C SER A 302 -31.94 -2.53 -17.51
N PRO A 303 -30.95 -2.42 -18.41
CA PRO A 303 -29.58 -2.83 -18.10
C PRO A 303 -28.98 -1.90 -17.05
N GLU A 304 -28.50 -2.45 -15.93
CA GLU A 304 -27.65 -1.74 -14.98
C GLU A 304 -26.32 -1.37 -15.66
N ILE A 305 -26.01 -0.08 -15.70
CA ILE A 305 -24.71 0.43 -16.11
C ILE A 305 -23.83 0.45 -14.84
N THR A 306 -22.82 -0.41 -14.79
CA THR A 306 -21.88 -0.52 -13.65
C THR A 306 -20.75 0.51 -13.78
N ILE A 307 -20.70 1.46 -12.83
CA ILE A 307 -19.57 2.40 -12.69
C ILE A 307 -18.38 1.68 -12.04
N PRO A 308 -17.14 1.77 -12.57
CA PRO A 308 -15.92 1.20 -11.97
C PRO A 308 -15.68 1.66 -10.53
N ARG A 309 -15.16 0.77 -9.67
CA ARG A 309 -15.08 0.96 -8.21
C ARG A 309 -14.03 1.99 -7.78
N ASP A 310 -13.05 2.23 -8.62
CA ASP A 310 -11.98 3.23 -8.56
C ASP A 310 -12.48 4.68 -8.77
N LEU A 311 -13.69 4.85 -9.33
CA LEU A 311 -14.41 6.13 -9.37
C LEU A 311 -15.35 6.33 -8.16
N ARG A 312 -15.47 5.34 -7.26
CA ARG A 312 -16.20 5.49 -5.98
C ARG A 312 -15.38 6.22 -4.91
N GLU A 313 -14.09 6.43 -5.10
CA GLU A 313 -13.29 7.25 -4.17
C GLU A 313 -13.61 8.75 -4.31
N SER A 314 -14.30 9.14 -5.39
CA SER A 314 -14.98 10.42 -5.59
C SER A 314 -16.50 10.34 -5.30
N ALA A 315 -16.96 9.44 -4.39
CA ALA A 315 -18.37 9.05 -4.14
C ALA A 315 -19.39 10.18 -3.92
N VAL A 316 -18.95 11.42 -3.86
CA VAL A 316 -19.80 12.60 -3.72
C VAL A 316 -20.29 13.14 -5.07
N PHE A 317 -19.53 12.95 -6.16
CA PHE A 317 -19.92 13.39 -7.51
C PHE A 317 -21.07 12.56 -8.11
N ALA A 318 -21.15 11.26 -7.80
CA ALA A 318 -22.11 10.35 -8.42
C ALA A 318 -23.53 10.49 -7.86
N LYS A 319 -23.70 11.07 -6.66
CA LYS A 319 -25.00 11.13 -5.96
C LYS A 319 -25.90 12.28 -6.43
N HIS A 320 -25.36 13.27 -7.15
CA HIS A 320 -26.05 14.52 -7.47
C HIS A 320 -26.21 14.84 -8.97
N ALA A 321 -25.70 14.01 -9.88
CA ALA A 321 -25.73 14.25 -11.32
C ALA A 321 -27.03 13.78 -12.04
N THR A 322 -28.18 13.75 -11.34
CA THR A 322 -29.43 13.21 -11.89
C THR A 322 -30.31 14.20 -12.65
N ASP A 323 -29.93 15.48 -12.77
CA ASP A 323 -30.80 16.48 -13.41
C ASP A 323 -30.18 17.14 -14.67
N SER A 324 -30.82 16.84 -15.81
CA SER A 324 -31.04 17.68 -17.01
C SER A 324 -30.04 17.72 -18.21
N PHE A 325 -30.39 16.91 -19.24
CA PHE A 325 -30.52 17.17 -20.70
C PHE A 325 -29.36 17.68 -21.64
N VAL A 326 -29.04 16.83 -22.65
CA VAL A 326 -28.81 16.96 -24.15
C VAL A 326 -27.78 17.95 -24.76
N VAL A 327 -26.90 17.51 -25.72
CA VAL A 327 -26.72 17.88 -27.20
C VAL A 327 -25.44 17.15 -27.83
N PRO A 328 -24.89 17.43 -29.06
CA PRO A 328 -24.90 16.71 -30.38
C PRO A 328 -23.62 15.87 -30.77
N PRO A 329 -23.54 15.19 -31.96
CA PRO A 329 -22.52 14.15 -32.23
C PRO A 329 -21.15 14.63 -32.75
N VAL A 330 -20.15 13.78 -32.46
CA VAL A 330 -18.68 13.95 -32.63
C VAL A 330 -18.20 13.67 -34.06
N PHE A 331 -17.20 14.45 -34.51
CA PHE A 331 -16.50 14.30 -35.80
C PHE A 331 -15.07 13.76 -35.60
N SER A 332 -14.63 12.89 -36.51
CA SER A 332 -13.30 12.23 -36.52
C SER A 332 -12.30 12.94 -37.43
N GLY A 333 -11.03 13.07 -37.01
CA GLY A 333 -9.90 13.56 -37.83
C GLY A 333 -8.53 13.03 -37.35
N PRO A 334 -7.48 13.04 -38.21
CA PRO A 334 -6.60 11.87 -38.42
C PRO A 334 -5.24 11.88 -37.69
N ARG A 335 -4.62 10.70 -37.65
CA ARG A 335 -3.25 10.41 -37.16
C ARG A 335 -2.19 11.02 -38.07
N HIS A 336 -1.06 11.44 -37.50
CA HIS A 336 0.23 11.50 -38.23
C HIS A 336 1.44 11.26 -37.33
N SER A 337 2.44 10.68 -37.99
CA SER A 337 3.73 10.11 -37.59
C SER A 337 4.85 11.12 -37.31
N GLU A 338 5.80 10.69 -36.48
CA GLU A 338 7.25 11.02 -36.33
C GLU A 338 7.77 12.43 -36.66
N LEU A 339 8.43 13.08 -35.67
CA LEU A 339 9.46 14.12 -35.89
C LEU A 339 10.51 14.10 -34.74
N HIS A 340 11.79 14.01 -35.11
CA HIS A 340 12.99 14.06 -34.26
C HIS A 340 13.24 15.43 -33.58
N ALA A 341 13.91 15.43 -32.41
CA ALA A 341 14.37 16.62 -31.67
C ALA A 341 15.92 16.73 -31.55
N PRO A 342 16.52 17.93 -31.41
CA PRO A 342 17.98 18.18 -31.35
C PRO A 342 18.54 18.18 -29.89
N PRO A 343 19.89 18.25 -29.66
CA PRO A 343 20.54 17.71 -28.46
C PRO A 343 20.72 18.69 -27.28
N VAL A 344 20.55 18.19 -26.05
CA VAL A 344 20.78 18.87 -24.77
C VAL A 344 22.19 18.55 -24.23
N SER A 345 22.86 19.51 -23.58
CA SER A 345 24.21 19.35 -23.03
C SER A 345 24.28 18.27 -21.93
N ARG A 346 25.22 17.33 -22.05
CA ARG A 346 25.44 16.20 -21.13
C ARG A 346 26.35 16.60 -19.95
N PRO A 347 25.88 16.56 -18.69
CA PRO A 347 26.71 16.80 -17.50
C PRO A 347 27.83 15.76 -17.35
N LYS A 348 29.01 16.17 -16.87
CA LYS A 348 30.17 15.29 -16.67
C LYS A 348 29.96 14.38 -15.45
N LEU A 349 30.05 13.08 -15.64
CA LEU A 349 29.94 12.07 -14.59
C LEU A 349 31.30 11.44 -14.26
N THR A 350 31.81 11.70 -13.06
CA THR A 350 33.07 11.13 -12.55
C THR A 350 32.77 9.93 -11.64
N LEU A 351 33.23 8.75 -12.04
CA LEU A 351 33.28 7.57 -11.16
C LEU A 351 34.35 7.76 -10.10
N SER A 352 34.01 7.56 -8.84
CA SER A 352 34.93 7.49 -7.71
C SER A 352 34.83 6.12 -7.08
N MET A 353 35.94 5.39 -7.00
CA MET A 353 35.94 4.00 -6.54
C MET A 353 37.21 3.66 -5.74
N THR A 354 37.09 2.76 -4.78
CA THR A 354 38.21 2.11 -4.10
C THR A 354 38.27 0.64 -4.48
N VAL A 355 39.48 0.13 -4.74
CA VAL A 355 39.71 -1.26 -5.16
C VAL A 355 40.83 -1.85 -4.32
N CYS A 356 40.70 -3.12 -3.91
CA CYS A 356 41.76 -3.86 -3.24
C CYS A 356 41.56 -5.37 -3.43
N ASN A 357 42.36 -6.00 -4.29
CA ASN A 357 42.32 -7.45 -4.58
C ASN A 357 40.97 -7.96 -5.14
N GLU A 358 40.48 -7.31 -6.19
CA GLU A 358 39.18 -7.56 -6.83
C GLU A 358 39.29 -8.13 -8.26
N ALA A 359 40.50 -8.46 -8.75
CA ALA A 359 40.73 -8.85 -10.14
C ALA A 359 39.97 -10.13 -10.54
N ASP A 360 39.95 -11.13 -9.65
CA ASP A 360 39.29 -12.42 -9.86
C ASP A 360 37.81 -12.44 -9.46
N ARG A 361 37.22 -11.28 -9.17
CA ARG A 361 35.84 -11.12 -8.67
C ARG A 361 34.94 -10.46 -9.72
N LYS A 362 34.16 -9.45 -9.31
CA LYS A 362 33.17 -8.76 -10.16
C LYS A 362 33.70 -7.48 -10.79
N LEU A 363 34.93 -7.06 -10.47
CA LEU A 363 35.52 -5.81 -10.94
C LEU A 363 35.46 -5.66 -12.48
N ALA A 364 35.74 -6.75 -13.23
CA ALA A 364 35.71 -6.69 -14.68
C ALA A 364 34.30 -6.37 -15.25
N GLU A 365 33.25 -6.87 -14.60
CA GLU A 365 31.86 -6.70 -15.03
C GLU A 365 31.31 -5.35 -14.55
N VAL A 366 31.64 -4.97 -13.32
CA VAL A 366 31.35 -3.65 -12.73
C VAL A 366 31.94 -2.53 -13.60
N LEU A 367 33.22 -2.63 -13.97
CA LEU A 367 33.87 -1.61 -14.81
C LEU A 367 33.29 -1.56 -16.23
N ARG A 368 32.95 -2.71 -16.83
CA ARG A 368 32.28 -2.74 -18.15
C ARG A 368 30.91 -2.06 -18.09
N SER A 369 30.14 -2.29 -17.03
CA SER A 369 28.84 -1.65 -16.83
C SER A 369 28.98 -0.14 -16.64
N HIS A 370 29.87 0.32 -15.75
CA HIS A 370 30.06 1.76 -15.49
C HIS A 370 30.63 2.50 -16.70
N ARG A 371 31.48 1.86 -17.49
CA ARG A 371 32.08 2.44 -18.71
C ARG A 371 31.03 2.96 -19.70
N GLU A 372 29.82 2.41 -19.71
CA GLU A 372 28.77 2.80 -20.66
C GLU A 372 28.30 4.25 -20.49
N TYR A 373 28.51 4.85 -19.31
CA TYR A 373 27.97 6.19 -18.99
C TYR A 373 28.93 7.13 -18.24
N ILE A 374 30.06 6.66 -17.72
CA ILE A 374 31.02 7.55 -17.04
C ILE A 374 31.86 8.33 -18.05
N ASP A 375 32.22 9.56 -17.70
CA ASP A 375 33.07 10.44 -18.52
C ASP A 375 34.52 10.48 -18.01
N GLU A 376 34.73 10.14 -16.74
CA GLU A 376 36.02 10.07 -16.07
C GLU A 376 35.94 9.06 -14.92
N ALA A 377 37.08 8.48 -14.54
CA ALA A 377 37.21 7.68 -13.34
C ALA A 377 38.38 8.14 -12.46
N VAL A 378 38.16 8.15 -11.15
CA VAL A 378 39.17 8.32 -10.11
C VAL A 378 39.12 7.07 -9.24
N ILE A 379 40.19 6.29 -9.27
CA ILE A 379 40.26 4.99 -8.59
C ILE A 379 41.43 4.99 -7.62
N ILE A 380 41.16 4.63 -6.36
CA ILE A 380 42.20 4.33 -5.37
C ILE A 380 42.38 2.82 -5.32
N ASP A 381 43.50 2.33 -5.85
CA ASP A 381 43.99 0.99 -5.63
C ASP A 381 44.68 0.95 -4.26
N ASP A 382 43.96 0.46 -3.25
CA ASP A 382 44.40 0.45 -1.84
C ASP A 382 45.33 -0.73 -1.54
N GLY A 383 46.41 -0.87 -2.32
CA GLY A 383 47.44 -1.87 -2.10
C GLY A 383 47.09 -3.27 -2.59
N SER A 384 46.44 -3.38 -3.76
CA SER A 384 46.21 -4.66 -4.42
C SER A 384 47.53 -5.40 -4.69
N ARG A 385 47.49 -6.72 -4.54
CA ARG A 385 48.57 -7.67 -4.82
C ARG A 385 48.28 -8.56 -6.03
N ASP A 386 47.08 -8.43 -6.59
CA ASP A 386 46.65 -9.01 -7.84
C ASP A 386 46.63 -7.94 -8.95
N ASP A 387 46.14 -8.31 -10.13
CA ASP A 387 46.10 -7.45 -11.31
C ASP A 387 44.92 -6.43 -11.28
N SER A 388 44.39 -6.07 -10.11
CA SER A 388 43.21 -5.18 -10.01
C SER A 388 43.46 -3.82 -10.63
N GLY A 389 44.63 -3.23 -10.40
CA GLY A 389 44.98 -1.91 -10.94
C GLY A 389 45.21 -1.95 -12.45
N GLU A 390 45.81 -3.02 -12.95
CA GLU A 390 46.03 -3.33 -14.37
C GLU A 390 44.68 -3.49 -15.07
N LEU A 391 43.75 -4.23 -14.46
CA LEU A 391 42.39 -4.43 -14.96
C LEU A 391 41.62 -3.11 -15.07
N CYS A 392 41.77 -2.21 -14.08
CA CYS A 392 41.22 -0.86 -14.14
C CYS A 392 41.77 -0.06 -15.34
N GLN A 393 43.09 -0.11 -15.57
CA GLN A 393 43.73 0.58 -16.70
C GLN A 393 43.26 0.02 -18.05
N ASP A 394 43.18 -1.29 -18.17
CA ASP A 394 42.83 -1.97 -19.42
C ASP A 394 41.34 -1.77 -19.78
N LEU A 395 40.43 -1.98 -18.82
CA LEU A 395 38.98 -1.88 -19.08
C LEU A 395 38.50 -0.43 -19.21
N LEU A 396 39.16 0.53 -18.58
CA LEU A 396 38.83 1.95 -18.71
C LEU A 396 39.65 2.68 -19.78
N LYS A 397 40.44 1.96 -20.59
CA LYS A 397 41.21 2.54 -21.70
C LYS A 397 40.33 3.41 -22.60
N GLY A 398 40.69 4.68 -22.77
CA GLY A 398 39.91 5.66 -23.55
C GLY A 398 38.92 6.49 -22.73
N ILE A 399 38.69 6.17 -21.45
CA ILE A 399 38.09 7.07 -20.46
C ILE A 399 39.24 7.71 -19.65
N PRO A 400 39.24 9.03 -19.43
CA PRO A 400 40.17 9.68 -18.50
C PRO A 400 40.18 8.96 -17.14
N LEU A 401 41.34 8.43 -16.73
CA LEU A 401 41.51 7.65 -15.51
C LEU A 401 42.63 8.25 -14.65
N ARG A 402 42.30 8.62 -13.42
CA ARG A 402 43.27 8.93 -12.35
C ARG A 402 43.34 7.72 -11.41
N LEU A 403 44.32 6.85 -11.62
CA LEU A 403 44.58 5.70 -10.76
C LEU A 403 45.66 6.05 -9.73
N ILE A 404 45.31 6.03 -8.45
CA ILE A 404 46.24 6.21 -7.33
C ILE A 404 46.51 4.84 -6.71
N ARG A 405 47.78 4.48 -6.55
CA ARG A 405 48.18 3.21 -5.93
C ARG A 405 48.80 3.48 -4.56
N ASN A 406 48.17 2.96 -3.51
CA ASN A 406 48.72 2.97 -2.16
C ASN A 406 49.70 1.80 -2.00
N GLU A 407 50.82 2.00 -1.31
CA GLU A 407 51.81 0.92 -1.07
C GLU A 407 51.32 -0.13 -0.06
N ARG A 408 50.38 0.24 0.82
CA ARG A 408 49.80 -0.62 1.85
C ARG A 408 48.31 -0.34 1.96
N ALA A 409 47.52 -1.40 2.10
CA ALA A 409 46.09 -1.29 2.37
C ALA A 409 45.84 -0.52 3.66
N SER A 410 45.05 0.55 3.55
CA SER A 410 44.63 1.41 4.66
C SER A 410 43.20 1.15 5.10
N PHE A 411 42.58 0.05 4.63
CA PHE A 411 41.23 -0.38 4.99
C PHE A 411 40.98 -0.52 6.50
N THR A 412 42.01 -0.64 7.34
CA THR A 412 41.88 -0.60 8.81
C THR A 412 41.50 0.77 9.37
N ASN A 413 41.55 1.81 8.53
CA ASN A 413 41.08 3.16 8.82
C ASN A 413 40.29 3.68 7.62
N GLU A 414 39.05 3.20 7.49
CA GLU A 414 38.17 3.43 6.35
C GLU A 414 37.94 4.93 6.09
N VAL A 415 37.80 5.74 7.15
CA VAL A 415 37.58 7.19 7.02
C VAL A 415 38.75 7.92 6.34
N GLU A 416 39.99 7.54 6.63
CA GLU A 416 41.15 8.16 5.97
C GLU A 416 41.24 7.76 4.49
N LEU A 417 40.88 6.51 4.16
CA LEU A 417 40.79 6.06 2.78
C LEU A 417 39.68 6.81 2.01
N ARG A 418 38.49 6.97 2.60
CA ARG A 418 37.38 7.72 2.00
C ARG A 418 37.69 9.22 1.85
N LYS A 419 38.40 9.83 2.81
CA LYS A 419 38.91 11.20 2.70
C LYS A 419 39.98 11.35 1.60
N GLN A 420 40.87 10.36 1.44
CA GLN A 420 41.81 10.34 0.31
C GLN A 420 41.04 10.24 -1.02
N GLN A 421 40.13 9.27 -1.15
CA GLN A 421 39.27 9.10 -2.32
C GLN A 421 38.56 10.41 -2.68
N TRP A 422 37.95 11.09 -1.70
CA TRP A 422 37.27 12.36 -1.89
C TRP A 422 38.21 13.45 -2.39
N ARG A 423 39.37 13.66 -1.75
CA ARG A 423 40.35 14.68 -2.18
C ARG A 423 40.86 14.45 -3.61
N GLU A 424 41.18 13.19 -3.94
CA GLU A 424 41.65 12.82 -5.28
C GLU A 424 40.55 13.02 -6.33
N THR A 425 39.29 12.74 -5.97
CA THR A 425 38.11 12.98 -6.81
C THR A 425 37.91 14.48 -7.04
N LEU A 426 37.94 15.30 -5.99
CA LEU A 426 37.81 16.76 -6.13
C LEU A 426 38.93 17.38 -6.98
N ALA A 427 40.14 16.82 -6.90
CA ALA A 427 41.26 17.28 -7.70
C ALA A 427 41.10 16.99 -9.22
N SER A 428 40.09 16.22 -9.65
CA SER A 428 39.70 16.07 -11.06
C SER A 428 38.63 17.08 -11.51
N SER A 429 38.21 17.99 -10.62
CA SER A 429 37.12 18.97 -10.84
C SER A 429 35.83 18.27 -11.33
N PRO A 430 35.23 17.41 -10.49
CA PRO A 430 34.04 16.66 -10.86
C PRO A 430 32.83 17.60 -10.87
N GLU A 431 31.90 17.36 -11.80
CA GLU A 431 30.58 17.99 -11.76
C GLU A 431 29.63 17.11 -10.93
N TRP A 432 29.47 15.86 -11.36
CA TRP A 432 28.81 14.81 -10.60
C TRP A 432 29.79 13.73 -10.19
N ILE A 433 29.70 13.31 -8.93
CA ILE A 433 30.48 12.22 -8.34
C ILE A 433 29.56 11.01 -8.18
N LEU A 434 29.86 9.94 -8.91
CA LEU A 434 29.28 8.62 -8.70
C LEU A 434 30.22 7.81 -7.83
N ASN A 435 29.85 7.54 -6.58
CA ASN A 435 30.70 6.78 -5.65
C ASN A 435 30.19 5.34 -5.54
N MET A 436 30.98 4.40 -6.07
CA MET A 436 30.65 2.97 -6.15
C MET A 436 31.77 2.13 -5.55
N ASP A 437 31.40 1.05 -4.88
CA ASP A 437 32.34 0.01 -4.50
C ASP A 437 32.60 -0.95 -5.67
N ALA A 438 33.73 -1.67 -5.62
CA ALA A 438 34.19 -2.55 -6.71
C ALA A 438 33.29 -3.76 -6.99
N ASP A 439 32.30 -4.01 -6.13
CA ASP A 439 31.31 -5.08 -6.19
C ASP A 439 29.87 -4.56 -6.39
N GLU A 440 29.68 -3.28 -6.75
CA GLU A 440 28.35 -2.69 -6.97
C GLU A 440 28.12 -2.34 -8.44
N MET A 441 26.94 -2.66 -8.99
CA MET A 441 26.55 -2.28 -10.35
C MET A 441 25.06 -1.94 -10.44
N PHE A 442 24.69 -1.04 -11.34
CA PHE A 442 23.28 -0.72 -11.60
C PHE A 442 22.60 -1.76 -12.48
N GLU A 443 21.27 -1.81 -12.41
CA GLU A 443 20.44 -2.51 -13.38
C GLU A 443 20.63 -1.99 -14.82
N SER A 444 20.32 -2.84 -15.81
CA SER A 444 20.70 -2.62 -17.21
C SER A 444 20.22 -1.30 -17.82
N ARG A 445 19.02 -0.84 -17.46
CA ARG A 445 18.42 0.41 -17.98
C ARG A 445 19.08 1.69 -17.47
N PHE A 446 19.95 1.62 -16.46
CA PHE A 446 20.57 2.82 -15.89
C PHE A 446 21.46 3.55 -16.90
N ALA A 447 22.23 2.82 -17.71
CA ALA A 447 23.12 3.39 -18.71
C ALA A 447 22.39 4.28 -19.73
N GLN A 448 21.14 3.94 -20.05
CA GLN A 448 20.33 4.67 -21.02
C GLN A 448 19.73 5.96 -20.43
N GLY A 449 19.50 6.00 -19.11
CA GLY A 449 18.79 7.10 -18.46
C GLY A 449 19.64 8.01 -17.58
N VAL A 450 20.84 7.61 -17.15
CA VAL A 450 21.62 8.38 -16.17
C VAL A 450 21.94 9.80 -16.62
N HIS A 451 22.29 10.05 -17.88
CA HIS A 451 22.55 11.43 -18.31
C HIS A 451 21.27 12.28 -18.39
N ALA A 452 20.12 11.67 -18.67
CA ALA A 452 18.83 12.35 -18.58
C ALA A 452 18.49 12.66 -17.12
N LEU A 453 18.76 11.72 -16.20
CA LEU A 453 18.63 11.91 -14.76
C LEU A 453 19.50 13.08 -14.27
N LEU A 454 20.80 13.06 -14.57
CA LEU A 454 21.76 14.09 -14.15
C LEU A 454 21.48 15.47 -14.76
N ALA A 455 21.03 15.52 -16.01
CA ALA A 455 20.67 16.77 -16.67
C ALA A 455 19.32 17.30 -16.16
N GLY A 456 18.41 16.40 -15.80
CA GLY A 456 17.03 16.66 -15.39
C GLY A 456 16.89 17.14 -13.95
N THR A 457 17.71 16.59 -13.05
CA THR A 457 17.58 16.78 -11.61
C THR A 457 18.07 18.15 -11.11
N LYS A 458 17.31 18.70 -10.16
CA LYS A 458 17.69 19.86 -9.34
C LYS A 458 18.28 19.46 -7.99
N ALA A 459 18.19 18.18 -7.64
CA ALA A 459 18.91 17.65 -6.50
C ALA A 459 20.42 17.75 -6.74
N ASP A 460 21.12 17.87 -5.63
CA ASP A 460 22.57 17.75 -5.56
C ASP A 460 22.96 16.36 -5.05
N THR A 461 22.05 15.57 -4.49
CA THR A 461 22.32 14.19 -4.07
C THR A 461 21.20 13.25 -4.50
N ILE A 462 21.53 12.11 -5.11
CA ILE A 462 20.55 11.11 -5.56
C ILE A 462 20.78 9.81 -4.80
N CYS A 463 19.70 9.30 -4.22
CA CYS A 463 19.68 8.10 -3.41
C CYS A 463 19.06 6.91 -4.15
N PHE A 464 19.63 5.72 -3.93
CA PHE A 464 19.24 4.49 -4.62
C PHE A 464 19.06 3.34 -3.62
N ARG A 465 18.27 2.33 -4.02
CA ARG A 465 18.14 1.07 -3.28
C ARG A 465 19.21 0.08 -3.71
N LEU A 466 19.84 -0.56 -2.73
CA LEU A 466 20.90 -1.55 -2.92
C LEU A 466 20.40 -2.94 -2.54
N PHE A 467 20.65 -3.94 -3.39
CA PHE A 467 20.19 -5.31 -3.23
C PHE A 467 21.39 -6.25 -3.01
N ASP A 468 21.47 -6.87 -1.84
CA ASP A 468 22.54 -7.80 -1.47
C ASP A 468 22.41 -9.12 -2.24
N MET A 469 23.13 -9.24 -3.35
CA MET A 469 23.11 -10.41 -4.21
C MET A 469 23.75 -11.60 -3.47
N TRP A 470 22.95 -12.65 -3.29
CA TRP A 470 23.35 -13.88 -2.60
C TRP A 470 23.73 -15.01 -3.57
N SER A 471 23.33 -14.85 -4.84
CA SER A 471 23.70 -15.69 -5.97
C SER A 471 23.71 -14.87 -7.27
N PRO A 472 24.14 -15.42 -8.41
CA PRO A 472 24.02 -14.77 -9.72
C PRO A 472 22.61 -14.28 -10.10
N THR A 473 21.56 -14.81 -9.48
CA THR A 473 20.17 -14.54 -9.86
C THR A 473 19.29 -14.11 -8.70
N HIS A 474 19.74 -14.17 -7.45
CA HIS A 474 18.91 -13.87 -6.29
C HIS A 474 19.62 -12.93 -5.31
N TYR A 475 18.85 -12.04 -4.70
CA TYR A 475 19.26 -11.27 -3.54
C TYR A 475 18.62 -11.84 -2.27
N ARG A 476 19.16 -11.50 -1.10
CA ARG A 476 18.63 -11.95 0.19
C ARG A 476 17.65 -10.92 0.76
N ASP A 477 16.51 -11.38 1.28
CA ASP A 477 15.50 -10.56 1.99
C ASP A 477 14.91 -11.35 3.14
N ASP A 478 15.36 -11.03 4.35
CA ASP A 478 14.85 -11.55 5.62
C ASP A 478 15.08 -10.52 6.74
N ASP A 479 14.87 -10.92 7.99
CA ASP A 479 14.92 -10.04 9.16
C ASP A 479 16.29 -9.34 9.33
N TYR A 480 17.37 -9.94 8.83
CA TYR A 480 18.73 -9.40 8.96
C TYR A 480 19.25 -8.72 7.68
N TRP A 481 18.65 -9.00 6.52
CA TRP A 481 19.15 -8.58 5.20
C TRP A 481 18.13 -7.73 4.44
N GLN A 482 17.99 -6.46 4.84
CA GLN A 482 16.98 -5.54 4.31
C GLN A 482 17.56 -4.30 3.62
N ALA A 483 18.79 -4.37 3.10
CA ALA A 483 19.45 -3.20 2.48
C ALA A 483 18.61 -2.54 1.38
N HIS A 484 17.81 -3.33 0.67
CA HIS A 484 16.93 -2.87 -0.41
C HIS A 484 15.73 -2.05 0.06
N ARG A 485 15.41 -2.05 1.37
CA ARG A 485 14.33 -1.22 1.93
C ARG A 485 14.76 0.21 2.21
N TYR A 486 16.05 0.51 2.10
CA TYR A 486 16.61 1.83 2.43
C TYR A 486 17.23 2.49 1.20
N TYR A 487 16.99 3.79 1.06
CA TYR A 487 17.63 4.62 0.05
C TYR A 487 18.92 5.21 0.62
N ARG A 488 20.02 5.12 -0.15
CA ARG A 488 21.35 5.63 0.26
C ARG A 488 21.94 6.48 -0.85
N PRO A 489 22.73 7.53 -0.55
CA PRO A 489 23.34 8.37 -1.58
C PRO A 489 24.41 7.60 -2.37
N PHE A 490 24.35 7.65 -3.70
CA PHE A 490 25.39 7.15 -4.62
C PHE A 490 25.87 8.21 -5.62
N LEU A 491 25.04 9.21 -5.94
CA LEU A 491 25.41 10.34 -6.77
C LEU A 491 25.35 11.64 -5.98
N THR A 492 26.39 12.46 -6.07
CA THR A 492 26.41 13.80 -5.49
C THR A 492 27.06 14.81 -6.44
N ARG A 493 26.42 15.96 -6.64
CA ARG A 493 26.96 17.13 -7.32
C ARG A 493 27.87 17.87 -6.36
N TYR A 494 29.10 18.16 -6.79
CA TYR A 494 30.03 18.90 -5.94
C TYR A 494 29.65 20.38 -5.87
N ARG A 495 29.61 20.93 -4.65
CA ARG A 495 29.30 22.33 -4.34
C ARG A 495 30.43 22.92 -3.51
N ASP A 496 31.26 23.77 -4.14
CA ASP A 496 32.44 24.36 -3.48
C ASP A 496 32.09 25.20 -2.23
N SER A 497 30.90 25.80 -2.21
CA SER A 497 30.42 26.60 -1.08
C SER A 497 29.81 25.78 0.07
N PHE A 498 29.70 24.45 -0.07
CA PHE A 498 29.08 23.58 0.92
C PHE A 498 30.14 22.93 1.83
N PRO A 499 30.04 23.06 3.17
CA PRO A 499 30.99 22.46 4.08
C PRO A 499 30.74 20.95 4.22
N TYR A 500 31.58 20.13 3.59
CA TYR A 500 31.52 18.66 3.69
C TYR A 500 32.13 18.16 5.01
N LYS A 501 31.35 17.45 5.82
CA LYS A 501 31.74 16.91 7.13
C LYS A 501 31.78 15.38 7.11
N TRP A 502 32.84 14.79 7.63
CA TRP A 502 32.99 13.33 7.70
C TRP A 502 32.59 12.80 9.07
N LYS A 503 31.99 11.61 9.09
CA LYS A 503 31.81 10.82 10.30
C LYS A 503 33.17 10.23 10.69
N GLU A 504 33.76 10.72 11.77
CA GLU A 504 35.12 10.34 12.22
C GLU A 504 35.12 8.97 12.92
N GLN A 505 34.75 7.91 12.19
CA GLN A 505 34.74 6.53 12.64
C GLN A 505 35.74 5.69 11.84
N TYR A 506 36.49 4.81 12.50
CA TYR A 506 37.50 3.96 11.85
C TYR A 506 36.90 2.94 10.87
N LEU A 507 35.65 2.54 11.09
CA LEU A 507 34.84 1.66 10.25
C LEU A 507 33.43 2.26 10.13
N HIS A 508 32.73 1.97 9.02
CA HIS A 508 31.34 2.39 8.79
C HIS A 508 31.12 3.91 8.79
N CYS A 509 32.13 4.66 8.33
CA CYS A 509 32.05 6.12 8.18
C CYS A 509 31.14 6.59 7.03
N GLY A 510 30.71 5.67 6.16
CA GLY A 510 29.91 5.96 4.96
C GLY A 510 30.78 6.32 3.75
N ARG A 511 30.21 6.21 2.54
CA ARG A 511 30.95 6.48 1.29
C ARG A 511 31.09 7.97 0.95
N PHE A 512 30.19 8.79 1.47
CA PHE A 512 30.20 10.24 1.30
C PHE A 512 30.43 10.93 2.65
N PRO A 513 30.77 12.24 2.64
CA PRO A 513 30.60 13.08 3.82
C PRO A 513 29.19 12.89 4.41
N ASP A 514 29.09 12.77 5.73
CA ASP A 514 27.87 12.41 6.47
C ASP A 514 26.70 13.37 6.18
N ASN A 515 27.04 14.63 5.89
CA ASN A 515 26.08 15.70 5.66
C ASN A 515 25.68 15.92 4.20
N VAL A 516 25.99 15.00 3.26
CA VAL A 516 25.54 15.16 1.87
C VAL A 516 24.01 15.15 1.73
N LEU A 517 23.27 14.53 2.66
CA LEU A 517 21.80 14.58 2.66
C LEU A 517 21.23 15.92 3.16
N GLU A 518 22.07 16.84 3.68
CA GLU A 518 21.68 18.24 3.91
C GLU A 518 21.63 19.04 2.60
N LEU A 519 22.27 18.55 1.53
CA LEU A 519 22.06 19.07 0.19
C LEU A 519 20.69 18.60 -0.33
N PRO A 520 20.06 19.36 -1.24
CA PRO A 520 18.82 18.94 -1.88
C PRO A 520 18.98 17.52 -2.43
N SER A 521 18.15 16.59 -1.95
CA SER A 521 18.26 15.17 -2.29
C SER A 521 16.98 14.64 -2.90
N GLU A 522 17.12 13.63 -3.76
CA GLU A 522 16.01 12.89 -4.35
C GLU A 522 16.27 11.38 -4.28
N ILE A 523 15.21 10.60 -4.40
CA ILE A 523 15.28 9.14 -4.51
C ILE A 523 15.12 8.74 -5.98
N SER A 524 15.80 7.67 -6.37
CA SER A 524 15.73 7.12 -7.73
C SER A 524 15.22 5.69 -7.72
N ASP A 525 14.38 5.37 -8.70
CA ASP A 525 13.87 4.01 -8.91
C ASP A 525 14.89 3.07 -9.55
N TYR A 526 16.06 3.57 -9.97
CA TYR A 526 17.13 2.69 -10.39
C TYR A 526 17.64 1.86 -9.22
N ARG A 527 17.90 0.58 -9.50
CA ARG A 527 18.31 -0.39 -8.50
C ARG A 527 19.78 -0.75 -8.66
N ILE A 528 20.47 -0.96 -7.54
CA ILE A 528 21.89 -1.34 -7.51
C ILE A 528 22.00 -2.77 -6.99
N GLN A 529 22.69 -3.62 -7.74
CA GLN A 529 23.11 -4.94 -7.30
C GLN A 529 24.42 -4.82 -6.54
N HIS A 530 24.45 -5.34 -5.31
CA HIS A 530 25.66 -5.45 -4.50
C HIS A 530 26.11 -6.91 -4.47
N TRP A 531 27.19 -7.17 -5.19
CA TRP A 531 27.76 -8.50 -5.37
C TRP A 531 28.69 -8.92 -4.24
N GLY A 532 28.76 -8.14 -3.17
CA GLY A 532 29.61 -8.42 -2.04
C GLY A 532 29.30 -9.71 -1.27
N TRP A 533 28.26 -10.47 -1.62
CA TRP A 533 27.81 -11.67 -0.90
C TRP A 533 27.54 -12.89 -1.79
N TYR A 534 27.74 -12.78 -3.11
CA TYR A 534 27.11 -13.70 -4.07
C TYR A 534 27.71 -15.11 -4.11
N THR A 535 28.89 -15.33 -3.52
CA THR A 535 29.51 -16.67 -3.42
C THR A 535 29.76 -17.04 -1.97
N PRO A 536 29.74 -18.35 -1.64
CA PRO A 536 30.15 -18.83 -0.32
C PRO A 536 31.56 -18.36 0.08
N ALA A 537 32.53 -18.40 -0.84
CA ALA A 537 33.92 -18.01 -0.57
C ALA A 537 34.05 -16.54 -0.14
N ILE A 538 33.33 -15.62 -0.80
CA ILE A 538 33.31 -14.19 -0.44
C ILE A 538 32.67 -14.00 0.94
N ARG A 539 31.57 -14.70 1.24
CA ARG A 539 30.89 -14.66 2.54
C ARG A 539 31.79 -15.13 3.68
N THR A 540 32.48 -16.25 3.49
CA THR A 540 33.44 -16.78 4.47
C THR A 540 34.56 -15.77 4.74
N ALA A 541 35.18 -15.21 3.69
CA ALA A 541 36.24 -14.23 3.84
C ALA A 541 35.76 -12.93 4.54
N LYS A 542 34.54 -12.45 4.24
CA LYS A 542 33.95 -11.29 4.93
C LYS A 542 33.67 -11.59 6.41
N TYR A 543 33.11 -12.76 6.73
CA TYR A 543 32.85 -13.16 8.11
C TYR A 543 34.14 -13.26 8.94
N GLU A 544 35.16 -13.96 8.44
CA GLU A 544 36.45 -14.08 9.13
C GLU A 544 37.08 -12.72 9.40
N ARG A 545 36.91 -11.77 8.47
CA ARG A 545 37.38 -10.40 8.63
C ARG A 545 36.60 -9.64 9.70
N TYR A 546 35.27 -9.76 9.77
CA TYR A 546 34.48 -9.15 10.84
C TYR A 546 34.87 -9.71 12.21
N GLN A 547 35.08 -11.02 12.32
CA GLN A 547 35.56 -11.64 13.57
C GLN A 547 36.94 -11.14 14.01
N GLN A 548 37.81 -10.74 13.07
CA GLN A 548 39.12 -10.19 13.41
C GLN A 548 39.08 -8.69 13.78
N LEU A 549 38.24 -7.91 13.11
CA LEU A 549 38.19 -6.45 13.26
C LEU A 549 37.17 -5.97 14.30
N ASP A 550 36.10 -6.73 14.51
CA ASP A 550 35.01 -6.43 15.43
C ASP A 550 34.51 -7.71 16.14
N PRO A 551 35.38 -8.40 16.91
CA PRO A 551 35.06 -9.69 17.54
C PRO A 551 33.86 -9.62 18.49
N ASP A 552 33.62 -8.46 19.10
CA ASP A 552 32.55 -8.23 20.06
C ASP A 552 31.30 -7.59 19.43
N ALA A 553 31.27 -7.40 18.09
CA ALA A 553 30.22 -6.68 17.38
C ALA A 553 29.93 -5.27 17.95
N CYS A 554 30.97 -4.53 18.32
CA CYS A 554 30.87 -3.16 18.85
C CYS A 554 30.43 -2.16 17.78
N TYR A 555 30.67 -2.47 16.50
CA TYR A 555 30.39 -1.58 15.37
C TYR A 555 29.35 -2.17 14.40
N GLY A 556 29.14 -3.49 14.43
CA GLY A 556 28.17 -4.20 13.59
C GLY A 556 26.98 -4.78 14.35
N TRP A 557 26.14 -5.52 13.62
CA TRP A 557 25.02 -6.25 14.19
C TRP A 557 25.40 -7.73 14.31
N LYS A 558 25.53 -8.22 15.55
CA LYS A 558 26.01 -9.57 15.84
C LYS A 558 25.16 -10.66 15.17
N GLU A 559 23.84 -10.58 15.31
CA GLU A 559 22.90 -11.55 14.75
C GLU A 559 22.97 -11.53 13.21
N GLN A 560 23.20 -10.36 12.60
CA GLN A 560 23.43 -10.26 11.16
C GLN A 560 24.74 -10.96 10.75
N TYR A 561 25.82 -10.82 11.52
CA TYR A 561 27.09 -11.52 11.24
C TYR A 561 26.93 -13.04 11.33
N GLU A 562 26.26 -13.52 12.37
CA GLU A 562 25.96 -14.94 12.56
C GLU A 562 25.07 -15.49 11.43
N SER A 563 24.10 -14.68 10.96
CA SER A 563 23.20 -15.06 9.86
C SER A 563 23.90 -15.24 8.50
N ILE A 564 25.17 -14.82 8.33
CA ILE A 564 25.92 -14.99 7.07
C ILE A 564 25.95 -16.46 6.62
N PHE A 565 26.01 -17.39 7.58
CA PHE A 565 26.04 -18.83 7.34
C PHE A 565 24.71 -19.54 7.58
N ASP A 566 23.61 -18.80 7.64
CA ASP A 566 22.26 -19.38 7.68
C ASP A 566 22.13 -20.43 6.55
N PRO A 567 21.80 -21.70 6.87
CA PRO A 567 21.65 -22.75 5.87
C PRO A 567 20.41 -22.57 4.99
N THR A 568 19.44 -21.74 5.41
CA THR A 568 18.15 -21.53 4.74
C THR A 568 17.78 -20.05 4.61
N PRO A 569 18.62 -19.23 3.97
CA PRO A 569 18.34 -17.80 3.81
C PRO A 569 17.14 -17.60 2.87
N ARG A 570 16.30 -16.61 3.14
CA ARG A 570 15.21 -16.26 2.20
C ARG A 570 15.79 -15.48 1.02
N LEU A 571 15.70 -16.10 -0.16
CA LEU A 571 16.24 -15.57 -1.41
C LEU A 571 15.11 -15.15 -2.35
N ILE A 572 15.23 -13.95 -2.90
CA ILE A 572 14.28 -13.39 -3.88
C ILE A 572 14.97 -13.28 -5.23
N LEU A 573 14.27 -13.69 -6.28
CA LEU A 573 14.76 -13.62 -7.66
C LEU A 573 14.97 -12.15 -8.06
N TRP A 574 16.16 -11.83 -8.56
CA TRP A 574 16.44 -10.56 -9.20
C TRP A 574 15.90 -10.57 -10.63
N ILE A 575 14.92 -9.71 -10.89
CA ILE A 575 14.35 -9.51 -12.24
C ILE A 575 14.81 -8.15 -12.77
N ASP A 576 15.55 -8.18 -13.87
CA ASP A 576 15.92 -7.01 -14.66
C ASP A 576 14.96 -6.90 -15.85
N PRO A 577 13.95 -6.01 -15.79
CA PRO A 577 12.80 -6.01 -16.71
C PRO A 577 13.18 -5.80 -18.18
N ASP A 578 14.32 -5.17 -18.47
CA ASP A 578 14.76 -4.90 -19.84
C ASP A 578 15.73 -5.97 -20.39
N ARG A 579 16.25 -6.86 -19.53
CA ARG A 579 17.24 -7.87 -19.93
C ARG A 579 16.60 -9.09 -20.61
N GLU A 580 15.31 -9.34 -20.39
CA GLU A 580 14.56 -10.41 -21.06
C GLU A 580 14.18 -10.05 -22.52
N GLY A 581 14.10 -8.76 -22.86
CA GLY A 581 13.83 -8.29 -24.23
C GLY A 581 15.05 -8.34 -25.18
N VAL A 582 16.27 -8.50 -24.65
CA VAL A 582 17.51 -8.40 -25.43
C VAL A 582 18.02 -9.75 -25.95
N LYS A 583 17.51 -10.89 -25.44
CA LYS A 583 17.90 -12.21 -25.97
C LYS A 583 17.38 -12.51 -27.38
N ASN A 584 16.42 -11.75 -27.90
CA ASN A 584 15.88 -11.93 -29.26
C ASN A 584 16.51 -11.01 -30.33
N LYS A 585 17.61 -10.30 -30.04
CA LYS A 585 18.24 -9.38 -31.02
C LYS A 585 19.65 -9.76 -31.49
N HIS A 586 20.26 -10.81 -30.97
CA HIS A 586 21.60 -11.25 -31.43
C HIS A 586 21.62 -12.54 -32.27
N GLU A 587 20.48 -13.16 -32.55
CA GLU A 587 20.37 -14.32 -33.47
C GLU A 587 19.70 -13.98 -34.82
N ALA A 588 19.38 -12.70 -35.08
CA ALA A 588 18.64 -12.29 -36.28
C ALA A 588 19.43 -11.37 -37.23
N GLU A 589 20.76 -11.40 -37.20
CA GLU A 589 21.62 -10.68 -38.16
C GLU A 589 22.80 -11.55 -38.61
N SER A 590 22.53 -12.68 -39.26
CA SER A 590 23.49 -13.27 -40.21
C SER A 590 22.84 -14.24 -41.20
N GLU A 591 21.72 -13.90 -41.83
CA GLU A 591 21.26 -14.62 -43.04
C GLU A 591 20.66 -13.64 -44.06
N ASP A 592 21.52 -13.10 -44.91
CA ASP A 592 21.14 -12.79 -46.28
C ASP A 592 22.34 -13.04 -47.21
N THR A 593 22.29 -14.14 -47.96
CA THR A 593 22.69 -14.15 -49.37
C THR A 593 22.17 -15.42 -50.04
N SER A 594 21.20 -15.21 -50.92
CA SER A 594 20.78 -16.10 -51.99
C SER A 594 21.96 -16.69 -52.77
N GLY A 595 21.95 -18.01 -53.00
CA GLY A 595 22.96 -18.66 -53.86
C GLY A 595 22.80 -20.18 -54.02
N VAL A 596 21.75 -20.60 -54.71
CA VAL A 596 21.74 -21.63 -55.80
C VAL A 596 22.54 -22.95 -55.62
N ASN A 597 21.80 -24.06 -55.88
CA ASN A 597 22.21 -25.42 -56.29
C ASN A 597 22.69 -26.37 -55.17
N SER A 598 21.88 -27.36 -54.76
CA SER A 598 21.42 -28.59 -55.44
C SER A 598 22.28 -29.79 -55.02
N ASP A 599 21.56 -30.82 -54.60
CA ASP A 599 21.90 -32.24 -54.76
C ASP A 599 22.68 -32.99 -53.67
N VAL A 600 21.94 -33.93 -53.08
CA VAL A 600 22.25 -35.36 -52.92
C VAL A 600 22.90 -35.80 -51.59
N ASN A 601 22.01 -36.29 -50.73
CA ASN A 601 21.86 -37.69 -50.30
C ASN A 601 22.98 -38.41 -49.52
N THR A 602 22.51 -39.30 -48.63
CA THR A 602 23.21 -40.35 -47.86
C THR A 602 24.06 -39.82 -46.69
N GLY A 603 23.96 -40.31 -45.45
CA GLY A 603 23.53 -41.60 -44.95
C GLY A 603 24.62 -42.11 -44.00
N THR A 604 24.20 -42.83 -42.96
CA THR A 604 24.98 -43.74 -42.08
C THR A 604 25.79 -43.20 -40.88
N ASN A 605 25.36 -43.71 -39.71
CA ASN A 605 26.08 -44.06 -38.48
C ASN A 605 27.58 -44.39 -38.63
N ILE A 606 28.34 -44.20 -37.54
CA ILE A 606 29.01 -45.28 -36.75
C ILE A 606 29.73 -44.68 -35.52
N GLN A 607 29.77 -45.49 -34.46
CA GLN A 607 30.42 -45.34 -33.15
C GLN A 607 31.96 -45.52 -33.17
N ASP A 608 32.55 -45.30 -31.99
CA ASP A 608 33.79 -45.88 -31.43
C ASP A 608 35.13 -45.08 -31.50
N ALA A 609 35.46 -44.48 -30.34
CA ALA A 609 36.52 -44.85 -29.38
C ALA A 609 38.02 -45.08 -29.80
N ILE A 610 38.90 -44.66 -28.86
CA ILE A 610 40.31 -45.09 -28.58
C ILE A 610 41.40 -44.33 -29.40
N THR A 611 42.52 -43.73 -28.88
CA THR A 611 43.52 -44.10 -27.84
C THR A 611 44.38 -42.91 -27.35
N GLU A 612 45.06 -43.14 -26.21
CA GLU A 612 46.19 -42.46 -25.49
C GLU A 612 47.34 -41.88 -26.37
N ASP A 613 48.19 -40.93 -25.93
CA ASP A 613 49.24 -41.03 -24.88
C ASP A 613 49.97 -39.65 -24.78
N THR A 614 50.29 -39.04 -23.62
CA THR A 614 51.57 -39.20 -22.88
C THR A 614 51.67 -38.19 -21.70
N TYR A 615 52.26 -38.64 -20.57
CA TYR A 615 52.84 -37.83 -19.46
C TYR A 615 54.27 -38.34 -19.19
N PRO A 616 55.12 -37.60 -18.44
CA PRO A 616 55.42 -38.10 -17.08
C PRO A 616 55.66 -37.01 -16.01
N ALA A 617 55.72 -37.49 -14.76
CA ALA A 617 55.58 -36.79 -13.49
C ALA A 617 56.85 -36.81 -12.58
N ARG A 618 56.67 -36.28 -11.35
CA ARG A 618 57.41 -36.45 -10.06
C ARG A 618 58.41 -35.34 -9.66
N ALA A 619 58.61 -34.99 -8.38
CA ALA A 619 58.44 -35.74 -7.12
C ALA A 619 58.33 -34.83 -5.86
N GLU A 620 57.77 -35.40 -4.79
CA GLU A 620 57.85 -34.98 -3.37
C GLU A 620 59.12 -35.50 -2.65
N ASN A 621 59.51 -34.85 -1.54
CA ASN A 621 60.10 -35.37 -0.27
C ASN A 621 60.78 -34.20 0.50
N ARG A 622 61.10 -34.20 1.81
CA ARG A 622 60.53 -34.63 3.11
C ARG A 622 61.56 -34.15 4.18
N ILE A 623 61.11 -33.83 5.41
CA ILE A 623 61.83 -33.81 6.73
C ILE A 623 62.73 -32.59 7.10
N GLU A 624 62.42 -31.91 8.23
CA GLU A 624 63.23 -31.89 9.49
C GLU A 624 62.51 -31.23 10.69
N ALA A 625 62.83 -31.69 11.90
CA ALA A 625 62.23 -31.39 13.21
C ALA A 625 63.26 -30.77 14.18
N ILE A 626 62.82 -30.10 15.27
CA ILE A 626 63.44 -29.92 16.63
C ILE A 626 62.47 -29.03 17.48
N HIS A 627 61.75 -29.56 18.49
CA HIS A 627 61.91 -29.40 19.97
C HIS A 627 62.09 -27.92 20.49
N THR A 628 61.42 -27.35 21.51
CA THR A 628 60.94 -27.83 22.84
C THR A 628 60.15 -26.73 23.62
N ALA A 629 59.30 -27.16 24.60
CA ALA A 629 58.83 -26.51 25.86
C ALA A 629 57.87 -25.28 25.75
N GLU A 630 56.85 -25.06 26.59
CA GLU A 630 56.58 -25.46 27.98
C GLU A 630 55.07 -25.29 28.31
N ALA A 631 54.59 -26.00 29.32
CA ALA A 631 53.19 -26.08 29.76
C ALA A 631 52.81 -25.01 30.80
N VAL A 632 51.54 -24.56 30.80
CA VAL A 632 50.84 -24.10 32.02
C VAL A 632 49.38 -24.59 31.98
N GLN A 633 49.07 -25.48 32.93
CA GLN A 633 47.72 -25.81 33.39
C GLN A 633 47.18 -24.67 34.27
N VAL A 634 45.91 -24.30 34.11
CA VAL A 634 45.06 -23.97 35.25
C VAL A 634 43.66 -24.54 35.01
N ALA A 635 43.24 -25.40 35.93
CA ALA A 635 41.91 -25.99 36.04
C ALA A 635 41.00 -25.13 36.94
N ASN A 636 39.69 -25.25 36.72
CA ASN A 636 38.55 -25.22 37.66
C ASN A 636 37.30 -24.84 36.83
N GLY A 637 36.25 -25.64 36.62
CA GLY A 637 35.73 -26.80 37.31
C GLY A 637 34.46 -26.44 38.07
N VAL A 638 33.28 -26.40 37.42
CA VAL A 638 31.96 -26.53 38.08
C VAL A 638 30.93 -27.19 37.14
N HIS A 639 30.57 -28.41 37.52
CA HIS A 639 29.31 -29.17 37.36
C HIS A 639 28.42 -29.05 36.11
N LEU A 640 28.43 -30.15 35.34
CA LEU A 640 27.37 -30.60 34.43
C LEU A 640 26.20 -31.17 35.24
N VAL A 641 24.98 -30.70 34.93
CA VAL A 641 23.71 -31.38 35.18
C VAL A 641 23.15 -31.73 33.81
N GLU A 642 23.03 -33.03 33.51
CA GLU A 642 22.36 -33.54 32.31
C GLU A 642 20.84 -33.38 32.44
N PRO A 643 20.14 -32.98 31.37
CA PRO A 643 18.77 -33.39 31.14
C PRO A 643 18.65 -34.47 30.05
N ALA A 644 17.78 -35.42 30.41
CA ALA A 644 17.10 -36.53 29.74
C ALA A 644 16.96 -36.52 28.19
N PRO A 645 16.73 -37.70 27.59
CA PRO A 645 16.75 -37.89 26.14
C PRO A 645 15.51 -37.27 25.48
N VAL A 646 15.77 -36.46 24.47
CA VAL A 646 14.75 -35.95 23.55
C VAL A 646 14.20 -37.13 22.76
N HIS A 647 12.91 -37.42 22.94
CA HIS A 647 12.14 -38.27 22.05
C HIS A 647 12.14 -37.65 20.64
N GLU A 648 12.51 -38.47 19.64
CA GLU A 648 12.37 -38.15 18.22
C GLU A 648 10.92 -37.69 17.91
N ALA A 649 10.75 -36.38 17.69
CA ALA A 649 9.57 -35.87 17.02
C ALA A 649 9.67 -36.26 15.54
N ALA A 650 8.65 -36.99 15.08
CA ALA A 650 8.53 -37.45 13.71
C ALA A 650 8.59 -36.28 12.72
N ASN A 651 9.51 -36.41 11.77
CA ASN A 651 9.56 -35.67 10.52
C ASN A 651 8.36 -36.04 9.63
N PRO A 652 7.55 -35.09 9.10
CA PRO A 652 6.68 -35.35 7.97
C PRO A 652 7.07 -34.51 6.75
N ALA A 653 8.35 -34.53 6.37
CA ALA A 653 8.70 -34.45 4.96
C ALA A 653 8.27 -35.77 4.28
N ASN A 654 6.99 -35.89 3.94
CA ASN A 654 6.57 -36.86 2.92
C ASN A 654 6.14 -36.04 1.69
N PRO A 655 6.87 -36.14 0.56
CA PRO A 655 6.62 -35.32 -0.60
C PRO A 655 5.24 -35.65 -1.14
N VAL A 656 4.40 -34.63 -1.30
CA VAL A 656 3.19 -34.72 -2.12
C VAL A 656 3.62 -35.30 -3.46
N ASN A 657 3.14 -36.51 -3.74
CA ASN A 657 3.42 -37.26 -4.94
C ASN A 657 2.92 -36.43 -6.15
N LYS A 658 3.84 -35.75 -6.83
CA LYS A 658 3.58 -34.88 -7.98
C LYS A 658 2.87 -35.58 -9.16
N ASN A 659 2.69 -36.90 -9.11
CA ASN A 659 1.95 -37.67 -10.11
C ASN A 659 0.50 -38.02 -9.72
N ALA A 660 0.02 -37.65 -8.53
CA ALA A 660 -1.40 -37.82 -8.16
C ALA A 660 -2.27 -36.58 -8.47
N VAL A 661 -1.67 -35.46 -8.87
CA VAL A 661 -2.36 -34.20 -9.22
C VAL A 661 -2.47 -34.00 -10.75
N ALA A 662 -2.07 -35.00 -11.55
CA ALA A 662 -2.07 -34.91 -13.01
C ALA A 662 -3.38 -35.33 -13.72
N LYS A 663 -4.50 -35.52 -12.99
CA LYS A 663 -5.83 -35.68 -13.59
C LYS A 663 -6.87 -35.08 -12.65
N ILE A 664 -7.79 -34.28 -13.22
CA ILE A 664 -8.83 -33.44 -12.57
C ILE A 664 -8.25 -32.05 -12.25
N ALA A 665 -8.62 -30.93 -12.88
CA ALA A 665 -9.68 -30.61 -13.82
C ALA A 665 -9.22 -29.43 -14.71
N GLY A 666 -9.45 -29.51 -16.02
CA GLY A 666 -9.92 -28.34 -16.76
C GLY A 666 -11.46 -28.38 -16.68
N VAL A 667 -12.23 -27.38 -17.08
CA VAL A 667 -12.13 -26.64 -18.34
C VAL A 667 -13.28 -25.61 -18.33
N HIS A 668 -13.20 -24.52 -19.11
CA HIS A 668 -14.40 -24.19 -19.90
C HIS A 668 -14.33 -25.02 -21.19
N ALA A 669 -15.10 -26.11 -21.26
CA ALA A 669 -15.02 -27.03 -22.39
C ALA A 669 -15.66 -26.41 -23.64
N ILE A 670 -14.82 -26.04 -24.60
CA ILE A 670 -14.88 -26.69 -25.91
C ILE A 670 -13.53 -27.35 -26.17
N ILE A 671 -13.49 -28.68 -26.09
CA ILE A 671 -12.78 -29.53 -27.05
C ILE A 671 -13.81 -30.57 -27.48
N GLY A 672 -14.65 -30.23 -28.46
CA GLY A 672 -15.76 -31.09 -28.90
C GLY A 672 -17.04 -30.99 -28.07
N SER A 673 -18.12 -31.58 -28.61
CA SER A 673 -19.53 -31.31 -28.26
C SER A 673 -20.01 -31.98 -26.96
N HIS A 674 -19.80 -31.35 -25.80
CA HIS A 674 -20.72 -31.29 -24.63
C HIS A 674 -20.04 -30.57 -23.44
N ALA A 675 -20.75 -29.69 -22.74
CA ALA A 675 -20.27 -28.90 -21.58
C ALA A 675 -20.91 -29.36 -20.25
N LEU A 676 -20.15 -29.33 -19.15
CA LEU A 676 -20.58 -29.65 -17.79
C LEU A 676 -21.22 -28.43 -17.08
N THR A 677 -22.13 -28.67 -16.15
CA THR A 677 -23.02 -27.70 -15.50
C THR A 677 -22.53 -27.27 -14.10
N LYS A 678 -23.00 -26.12 -13.61
CA LYS A 678 -22.69 -25.56 -12.26
C LYS A 678 -22.90 -26.56 -11.11
N SER A 679 -23.89 -27.45 -11.25
CA SER A 679 -24.20 -28.52 -10.28
C SER A 679 -23.07 -29.54 -10.13
N GLU A 680 -22.25 -29.78 -11.16
CA GLU A 680 -21.21 -30.81 -11.15
C GLU A 680 -19.90 -30.30 -10.53
N ILE A 681 -19.69 -28.98 -10.50
CA ILE A 681 -18.57 -28.32 -9.81
C ILE A 681 -18.86 -28.23 -8.31
N GLU A 682 -20.10 -27.92 -7.92
CA GLU A 682 -20.55 -27.95 -6.53
C GLU A 682 -20.47 -29.37 -5.94
N ASP A 683 -20.81 -30.41 -6.70
CA ASP A 683 -20.64 -31.82 -6.29
C ASP A 683 -19.17 -32.30 -6.26
N ALA A 684 -18.20 -31.52 -6.76
CA ALA A 684 -16.78 -31.86 -6.69
C ALA A 684 -16.06 -31.16 -5.51
N LEU A 685 -16.42 -29.90 -5.23
CA LEU A 685 -15.88 -29.11 -4.10
C LEU A 685 -16.59 -29.42 -2.78
N TYR A 686 -17.90 -29.69 -2.84
CA TYR A 686 -18.77 -30.01 -1.70
C TYR A 686 -19.33 -31.43 -1.78
N GLY A 687 -18.74 -32.26 -2.65
CA GLY A 687 -19.23 -33.58 -2.99
C GLY A 687 -19.56 -34.42 -1.78
N LYS A 688 -20.79 -34.95 -1.78
CA LYS A 688 -21.33 -35.86 -0.78
C LYS A 688 -20.29 -36.94 -0.46
N GLY A 689 -19.57 -36.73 0.65
CA GLY A 689 -18.88 -37.80 1.32
C GLY A 689 -19.92 -38.89 1.58
N LYS A 690 -19.85 -39.98 0.83
CA LYS A 690 -20.38 -41.27 1.30
C LYS A 690 -19.46 -41.72 2.44
N GLY A 691 -19.45 -40.96 3.53
CA GLY A 691 -18.82 -41.28 4.78
C GLY A 691 -19.77 -42.13 5.60
N GLU A 692 -19.22 -43.13 6.28
CA GLU A 692 -19.94 -43.97 7.24
C GLU A 692 -20.75 -43.09 8.21
N ALA A 693 -22.02 -43.43 8.41
CA ALA A 693 -22.90 -42.71 9.33
C ALA A 693 -22.36 -42.84 10.76
N GLN A 694 -21.86 -41.74 11.34
CA GLN A 694 -21.85 -41.61 12.79
C GLN A 694 -23.22 -41.09 13.21
N GLY A 695 -23.92 -41.85 14.05
CA GLY A 695 -25.30 -41.55 14.48
C GLY A 695 -25.45 -40.35 15.42
N MET A 696 -24.71 -39.26 15.20
CA MET A 696 -24.85 -38.01 15.96
C MET A 696 -25.83 -37.08 15.25
N ALA A 697 -26.88 -36.65 15.95
CA ALA A 697 -27.82 -35.67 15.43
C ALA A 697 -27.13 -34.30 15.28
N CYS A 698 -27.52 -33.54 14.26
CA CYS A 698 -27.06 -32.16 14.09
C CYS A 698 -27.45 -31.32 15.31
N LYS A 699 -26.48 -30.60 15.87
CA LYS A 699 -26.64 -29.76 17.07
C LYS A 699 -27.49 -28.52 16.88
N LEU A 700 -27.74 -28.14 15.62
CA LEU A 700 -28.66 -27.06 15.27
C LEU A 700 -30.02 -27.63 14.88
N CYS A 701 -30.12 -28.36 13.77
CA CYS A 701 -31.42 -28.76 13.23
C CYS A 701 -32.00 -30.09 13.75
N GLY A 702 -31.29 -30.82 14.61
CA GLY A 702 -31.70 -32.14 15.13
C GLY A 702 -31.73 -33.28 14.10
N SER A 703 -31.40 -33.01 12.83
CA SER A 703 -31.41 -34.02 11.77
C SER A 703 -30.37 -35.11 12.01
N SER A 704 -30.76 -36.37 11.80
CA SER A 704 -29.85 -37.51 11.77
C SER A 704 -29.14 -37.67 10.41
N ASN A 705 -29.40 -36.80 9.44
CA ASN A 705 -28.71 -36.77 8.16
C ASN A 705 -27.35 -36.07 8.32
N THR A 706 -26.42 -36.75 8.99
CA THR A 706 -25.07 -36.27 9.25
C THR A 706 -24.04 -37.25 8.69
N ALA A 707 -22.91 -36.74 8.25
CA ALA A 707 -21.79 -37.53 7.72
C ALA A 707 -20.46 -36.88 8.09
N VAL A 708 -19.39 -37.69 8.12
CA VAL A 708 -18.04 -37.16 8.32
C VAL A 708 -17.69 -36.21 7.19
N PHE A 709 -17.38 -34.96 7.53
CA PHE A 709 -16.86 -33.95 6.62
C PHE A 709 -15.34 -34.17 6.41
N HIS A 710 -14.57 -34.23 7.50
CA HIS A 710 -13.13 -34.51 7.46
C HIS A 710 -12.61 -35.06 8.80
N ARG A 711 -11.50 -35.80 8.77
CA ARG A 711 -10.82 -36.33 9.97
C ARG A 711 -9.42 -35.71 10.08
N TYR A 712 -9.18 -34.95 11.14
CA TYR A 712 -7.88 -34.44 11.53
C TYR A 712 -7.23 -35.37 12.56
N GLU A 713 -5.97 -35.11 12.90
CA GLU A 713 -5.22 -35.93 13.85
C GLU A 713 -5.88 -35.95 15.24
N HIS A 714 -6.36 -34.80 15.71
CA HIS A 714 -6.92 -34.64 17.05
C HIS A 714 -8.44 -34.58 17.11
N PHE A 715 -9.13 -34.40 15.97
CA PHE A 715 -10.59 -34.24 15.95
C PHE A 715 -11.24 -34.60 14.62
N THR A 716 -12.57 -34.75 14.61
CA THR A 716 -13.34 -35.04 13.39
C THR A 716 -14.45 -34.01 13.21
N LEU A 717 -14.54 -33.44 12.01
CA LEU A 717 -15.65 -32.57 11.62
C LEU A 717 -16.77 -33.38 10.97
N ILE A 718 -18.01 -33.09 11.38
CA ILE A 718 -19.25 -33.70 10.91
C ILE A 718 -20.05 -32.64 10.16
N GLY A 719 -20.49 -32.97 8.95
CA GLY A 719 -21.37 -32.13 8.14
C GLY A 719 -22.82 -32.61 8.21
N CYS A 720 -23.76 -31.68 8.41
CA CYS A 720 -25.18 -31.96 8.31
C CYS A 720 -25.69 -31.78 6.87
N GLY A 721 -26.25 -32.83 6.29
CA GLY A 721 -26.86 -32.79 4.96
C GLY A 721 -28.24 -32.12 4.91
N SER A 722 -28.81 -31.72 6.05
CA SER A 722 -30.11 -31.02 6.11
C SER A 722 -29.98 -29.50 6.19
N CYS A 723 -29.18 -28.97 7.14
CA CYS A 723 -28.98 -27.52 7.29
C CYS A 723 -27.59 -27.04 6.82
N GLY A 724 -26.66 -27.96 6.51
CA GLY A 724 -25.32 -27.60 6.05
C GLY A 724 -24.33 -27.20 7.15
N LEU A 725 -24.68 -27.27 8.44
CA LEU A 725 -23.75 -26.98 9.54
C LEU A 725 -22.58 -27.97 9.52
N ILE A 726 -21.36 -27.48 9.77
CA ILE A 726 -20.20 -28.32 10.10
C ILE A 726 -19.85 -28.12 11.56
N PHE A 727 -19.62 -29.19 12.30
CA PHE A 727 -19.34 -29.15 13.73
C PHE A 727 -18.46 -30.32 14.17
N ARG A 728 -17.75 -30.18 15.28
CA ARG A 728 -16.92 -31.24 15.85
C ARG A 728 -17.76 -32.40 16.41
N ASN A 729 -17.27 -33.62 16.22
CA ASN A 729 -17.94 -34.85 16.68
C ASN A 729 -17.90 -35.05 18.20
N ASP A 730 -17.02 -34.35 18.89
CA ASP A 730 -16.74 -34.48 20.32
C ASP A 730 -17.20 -33.25 21.14
N VAL A 731 -18.01 -32.36 20.54
CA VAL A 731 -18.49 -31.12 21.17
C VAL A 731 -19.14 -31.32 22.54
N ASP A 732 -19.81 -32.46 22.79
CA ASP A 732 -20.44 -32.76 24.08
C ASP A 732 -19.45 -33.20 25.18
N ARG A 733 -18.18 -33.42 24.83
CA ARG A 733 -17.14 -33.99 25.72
C ARG A 733 -15.98 -33.05 25.97
N ILE A 734 -15.84 -32.01 25.15
CA ILE A 734 -14.83 -30.98 25.33
C ILE A 734 -15.31 -30.03 26.42
N GLN A 735 -14.38 -29.61 27.28
CA GLN A 735 -14.54 -28.44 28.15
C GLN A 735 -13.81 -27.29 27.46
N PRO A 736 -14.52 -26.41 26.73
CA PRO A 736 -13.90 -25.35 25.95
C PRO A 736 -13.05 -24.41 26.82
N GLU A 737 -13.38 -24.31 28.10
CA GLU A 737 -12.74 -23.43 29.05
C GLU A 737 -11.24 -23.73 29.17
N ASN A 738 -10.91 -25.00 29.42
CA ASN A 738 -9.51 -25.42 29.54
C ASN A 738 -8.74 -25.25 28.23
N MET A 739 -9.40 -25.53 27.11
CA MET A 739 -8.79 -25.44 25.77
C MET A 739 -8.48 -23.98 25.39
N ILE A 740 -9.40 -23.06 25.64
CA ILE A 740 -9.22 -21.62 25.35
C ILE A 740 -8.11 -21.05 26.23
N ALA A 741 -8.10 -21.33 27.54
CA ALA A 741 -7.05 -20.81 28.42
C ALA A 741 -5.64 -21.30 28.01
N ASP A 742 -5.53 -22.55 27.54
CA ASP A 742 -4.27 -23.12 27.06
C ASP A 742 -3.81 -22.56 25.72
N ILE A 743 -4.73 -22.24 24.80
CA ILE A 743 -4.41 -21.68 23.47
C ILE A 743 -4.07 -20.19 23.57
N TYR A 744 -4.90 -19.41 24.26
CA TYR A 744 -4.80 -17.96 24.39
C TYR A 744 -3.86 -17.56 25.55
N ASN A 745 -2.65 -18.12 25.55
CA ASN A 745 -1.64 -17.92 26.61
C ASN A 745 -0.62 -16.81 26.25
N VAL A 746 0.40 -16.63 27.10
CA VAL A 746 1.50 -15.66 26.91
C VAL A 746 2.17 -15.71 25.53
N LYS A 747 2.28 -16.89 24.88
CA LYS A 747 2.84 -17.01 23.53
C LYS A 747 1.89 -16.45 22.49
N TRP A 748 0.58 -16.68 22.65
CA TRP A 748 -0.43 -16.07 21.79
C TRP A 748 -0.45 -14.55 21.98
N VAL A 749 -0.36 -14.05 23.21
CA VAL A 749 -0.23 -12.62 23.49
C VAL A 749 1.05 -12.03 22.89
N ALA A 750 2.19 -12.72 22.98
CA ALA A 750 3.46 -12.25 22.40
C ALA A 750 3.43 -12.26 20.85
N MET A 751 2.88 -13.32 20.25
CA MET A 751 2.59 -13.35 18.81
C MET A 751 1.69 -12.17 18.43
N ARG A 752 0.64 -11.92 19.22
CA ARG A 752 -0.32 -10.83 19.02
C ARG A 752 0.32 -9.45 19.14
N ASP A 753 1.17 -9.21 20.13
CA ASP A 753 1.85 -7.92 20.32
C ASP A 753 2.79 -7.62 19.15
N SER A 754 3.49 -8.64 18.63
CA SER A 754 4.34 -8.50 17.44
C SER A 754 3.55 -8.20 16.15
N ALA A 755 2.25 -8.56 16.12
CA ALA A 755 1.32 -8.32 15.01
C ALA A 755 0.36 -7.13 15.25
N ALA A 756 0.38 -6.51 16.43
CA ALA A 756 -0.63 -5.52 16.87
C ALA A 756 -0.63 -4.22 16.04
N ALA A 757 0.45 -3.93 15.31
CA ALA A 757 0.60 -2.71 14.52
C ALA A 757 -0.23 -2.68 13.22
N SER A 758 -0.81 -3.80 12.75
CA SER A 758 -1.35 -3.87 11.36
C SER A 758 -2.69 -4.58 11.15
N THR A 759 -3.36 -5.12 12.18
CA THR A 759 -4.62 -5.88 11.95
C THR A 759 -5.70 -5.65 13.02
N TYR A 760 -5.34 -5.54 14.30
CA TYR A 760 -6.35 -5.55 15.38
C TYR A 760 -7.00 -4.20 15.67
N GLY A 761 -6.30 -3.09 15.45
CA GLY A 761 -6.92 -1.76 15.43
C GLY A 761 -8.07 -1.69 14.41
N ASP A 762 -7.91 -2.32 13.25
CA ASP A 762 -8.96 -2.35 12.21
C ASP A 762 -10.19 -3.17 12.63
N HIS A 763 -10.04 -4.23 13.44
CA HIS A 763 -11.16 -4.98 13.99
C HIS A 763 -11.90 -4.18 15.07
N ALA A 764 -11.18 -3.54 16.00
CA ALA A 764 -11.78 -2.70 17.04
C ALA A 764 -12.52 -1.50 16.44
N LEU A 765 -11.91 -0.80 15.47
CA LEU A 765 -12.53 0.30 14.75
C LEU A 765 -13.76 -0.16 13.96
N PHE A 766 -13.69 -1.31 13.30
CA PHE A 766 -14.85 -1.86 12.61
C PHE A 766 -15.99 -2.19 13.58
N GLY A 767 -15.70 -2.78 14.74
CA GLY A 767 -16.69 -3.01 15.79
C GLY A 767 -17.35 -1.70 16.26
N LEU A 768 -16.55 -0.66 16.48
CA LEU A 768 -17.05 0.68 16.82
C LEU A 768 -17.99 1.26 15.75
N MET A 769 -17.64 1.10 14.47
CA MET A 769 -18.49 1.55 13.37
C MET A 769 -19.86 0.84 13.39
N LEU A 770 -19.91 -0.44 13.77
CA LEU A 770 -21.18 -1.15 13.94
C LEU A 770 -21.97 -0.63 15.14
N LEU A 771 -21.29 -0.35 16.26
CA LEU A 771 -21.92 0.28 17.42
C LEU A 771 -22.51 1.64 17.07
N ASP A 772 -21.76 2.54 16.45
CA ASP A 772 -22.23 3.87 16.07
C ASP A 772 -23.38 3.84 15.05
N MET A 773 -23.38 2.85 14.14
CA MET A 773 -24.41 2.72 13.12
C MET A 773 -25.74 2.17 13.67
N PHE A 774 -25.68 1.19 14.58
CA PHE A 774 -26.85 0.43 15.02
C PHE A 774 -27.30 0.76 16.46
N SER A 775 -26.43 1.40 17.26
CA SER A 775 -26.68 1.81 18.64
C SER A 775 -26.10 3.21 18.95
N PRO A 776 -26.51 4.27 18.23
CA PRO A 776 -25.95 5.62 18.35
C PRO A 776 -26.20 6.29 19.72
N GLY A 777 -27.12 5.73 20.52
CA GLY A 777 -27.48 6.24 21.84
C GLY A 777 -26.39 6.08 22.91
N LYS A 778 -25.38 5.22 22.67
CA LYS A 778 -24.24 4.90 23.54
C LYS A 778 -24.63 4.70 25.01
N GLY A 779 -24.79 3.45 25.41
CA GLY A 779 -25.12 3.08 26.80
C GLY A 779 -24.20 2.03 27.37
N LYS A 780 -24.77 1.05 28.08
CA LYS A 780 -24.03 -0.08 28.65
C LYS A 780 -23.69 -1.10 27.56
N LEU A 781 -22.41 -1.38 27.39
CA LEU A 781 -21.87 -2.36 26.46
C LEU A 781 -21.19 -3.50 27.23
N LEU A 782 -21.50 -4.72 26.85
CA LEU A 782 -20.74 -5.90 27.26
C LEU A 782 -19.99 -6.47 26.06
N GLU A 783 -18.70 -6.70 26.19
CA GLU A 783 -17.97 -7.60 25.29
C GLU A 783 -17.70 -8.92 25.99
N ILE A 784 -18.00 -10.02 25.31
CA ILE A 784 -17.66 -11.37 25.76
C ILE A 784 -16.49 -11.83 24.91
N GLY A 785 -15.42 -12.33 25.53
CA GLY A 785 -14.19 -12.73 24.83
C GLY A 785 -13.36 -11.54 24.37
N SER A 786 -13.05 -10.60 25.28
CA SER A 786 -12.35 -9.35 24.95
C SER A 786 -10.92 -9.51 24.42
N GLY A 787 -10.32 -10.70 24.53
CA GLY A 787 -8.93 -10.94 24.17
C GLY A 787 -8.02 -9.93 24.88
N THR A 788 -7.18 -9.21 24.11
CA THR A 788 -6.27 -8.20 24.69
C THR A 788 -6.88 -6.81 24.87
N GLY A 789 -8.21 -6.66 24.77
CA GLY A 789 -8.95 -5.48 25.24
C GLY A 789 -9.02 -4.27 24.31
N GLU A 790 -8.57 -4.36 23.06
CA GLU A 790 -8.56 -3.25 22.10
C GLU A 790 -9.95 -2.69 21.84
N PHE A 791 -10.96 -3.55 21.71
CA PHE A 791 -12.32 -3.12 21.45
C PHE A 791 -12.95 -2.44 22.67
N ILE A 792 -12.78 -2.99 23.89
CA ILE A 792 -13.19 -2.29 25.13
C ILE A 792 -12.51 -0.93 25.21
N HIS A 793 -11.19 -0.87 25.02
CA HIS A 793 -10.46 0.38 25.04
C HIS A 793 -11.07 1.39 24.05
N ALA A 794 -11.30 0.97 22.80
CA ALA A 794 -11.88 1.83 21.77
C ALA A 794 -13.32 2.27 22.09
N ALA A 795 -14.13 1.37 22.66
CA ALA A 795 -15.51 1.65 23.10
C ALA A 795 -15.55 2.67 24.25
N LEU A 796 -14.70 2.50 25.27
CA LEU A 796 -14.55 3.44 26.38
C LEU A 796 -14.14 4.84 25.88
N GLN A 797 -13.13 4.92 25.00
CA GLN A 797 -12.71 6.19 24.39
C GLN A 797 -13.82 6.83 23.55
N SER A 798 -14.70 6.02 22.97
CA SER A 798 -15.85 6.47 22.18
C SER A 798 -17.06 6.86 23.04
N GLY A 799 -16.96 6.80 24.37
CA GLY A 799 -18.00 7.21 25.31
C GLY A 799 -19.02 6.12 25.67
N TRP A 800 -18.75 4.85 25.38
CA TRP A 800 -19.54 3.74 25.88
C TRP A 800 -19.22 3.45 27.35
N ASN A 801 -20.23 3.03 28.12
CA ASN A 801 -20.00 2.39 29.40
C ASN A 801 -19.75 0.90 29.16
N ALA A 802 -18.50 0.55 28.86
CA ALA A 802 -18.12 -0.77 28.37
C ALA A 802 -17.47 -1.64 29.45
N VAL A 803 -17.89 -2.89 29.53
CA VAL A 803 -17.29 -3.95 30.36
C VAL A 803 -16.94 -5.12 29.47
N GLY A 804 -15.77 -5.73 29.68
CA GLY A 804 -15.32 -6.90 28.94
C GLY A 804 -15.10 -8.11 29.86
N ILE A 805 -15.47 -9.30 29.40
CA ILE A 805 -15.16 -10.58 30.05
C ILE A 805 -14.11 -11.30 29.22
N GLU A 806 -13.04 -11.77 29.86
CA GLU A 806 -11.97 -12.51 29.19
C GLU A 806 -11.44 -13.62 30.12
N PRO A 807 -11.47 -14.90 29.70
CA PRO A 807 -10.97 -16.00 30.52
C PRO A 807 -9.44 -16.09 30.63
N SER A 808 -8.68 -15.64 29.62
CA SER A 808 -7.22 -15.70 29.62
C SER A 808 -6.59 -14.69 30.59
N ILE A 809 -5.86 -15.19 31.57
CA ILE A 809 -5.12 -14.35 32.53
C ILE A 809 -4.06 -13.48 31.84
N ASP A 810 -3.38 -14.02 30.83
CA ASP A 810 -2.35 -13.30 30.09
C ASP A 810 -2.95 -12.18 29.24
N SER A 811 -4.11 -12.43 28.61
CA SER A 811 -4.79 -11.42 27.80
C SER A 811 -5.36 -10.28 28.65
N ARG A 812 -5.91 -10.59 29.83
CA ARG A 812 -6.33 -9.56 30.82
C ARG A 812 -5.14 -8.74 31.33
N ALA A 813 -4.05 -9.40 31.69
CA ALA A 813 -2.84 -8.71 32.16
C ALA A 813 -2.29 -7.77 31.10
N TYR A 814 -2.33 -8.19 29.83
CA TYR A 814 -1.95 -7.35 28.70
C TYR A 814 -2.90 -6.16 28.50
N ALA A 815 -4.22 -6.37 28.55
CA ALA A 815 -5.21 -5.29 28.43
C ALA A 815 -4.99 -4.21 29.49
N LYS A 816 -4.73 -4.64 30.74
CA LYS A 816 -4.40 -3.73 31.84
C LYS A 816 -3.07 -3.01 31.62
N TYR A 817 -2.03 -3.72 31.22
CA TYR A 817 -0.71 -3.13 30.99
C TYR A 817 -0.69 -2.12 29.84
N LYS A 818 -1.32 -2.44 28.70
CA LYS A 818 -1.22 -1.67 27.46
C LYS A 818 -2.26 -0.56 27.36
N TYR A 819 -3.50 -0.84 27.77
CA TYR A 819 -4.64 0.06 27.57
C TYR A 819 -5.21 0.64 28.87
N ASP A 820 -4.66 0.25 30.02
CA ASP A 820 -5.21 0.53 31.35
C ASP A 820 -6.68 0.09 31.49
N VAL A 821 -7.03 -1.03 30.85
CA VAL A 821 -8.37 -1.62 30.88
C VAL A 821 -8.40 -2.82 31.81
N ASP A 822 -9.25 -2.77 32.82
CA ASP A 822 -9.56 -3.92 33.67
C ASP A 822 -10.68 -4.76 33.05
N LEU A 823 -10.37 -6.02 32.73
CA LEU A 823 -11.31 -7.00 32.20
C LEU A 823 -11.75 -7.97 33.29
N LEU A 824 -13.01 -8.40 33.25
CA LEU A 824 -13.55 -9.40 34.17
C LEU A 824 -12.98 -10.78 33.88
N PRO A 825 -12.51 -11.53 34.90
CA PRO A 825 -12.07 -12.90 34.71
C PRO A 825 -13.26 -13.84 34.48
N GLY A 826 -13.04 -14.89 33.68
CA GLY A 826 -13.96 -16.03 33.59
C GLY A 826 -14.69 -16.12 32.26
N TYR A 827 -15.73 -16.95 32.25
CA TYR A 827 -16.58 -17.20 31.10
C TYR A 827 -17.97 -16.63 31.37
N TRP A 828 -18.71 -16.38 30.30
CA TRP A 828 -20.12 -16.12 30.44
C TRP A 828 -20.87 -17.40 30.81
N ASN A 829 -21.31 -17.49 32.05
CA ASN A 829 -22.20 -18.52 32.57
C ASN A 829 -23.55 -17.86 32.88
N GLY A 830 -24.59 -18.17 32.11
CA GLY A 830 -25.95 -17.60 32.27
C GLY A 830 -26.64 -17.88 33.60
N ASP A 831 -25.92 -18.35 34.63
CA ASP A 831 -26.44 -18.59 35.96
C ASP A 831 -26.34 -17.31 36.78
N THR A 832 -27.51 -16.73 37.06
CA THR A 832 -27.74 -15.66 38.05
C THR A 832 -27.58 -16.20 39.48
N GLU A 833 -26.42 -16.73 39.81
CA GLU A 833 -26.03 -16.93 41.21
C GLU A 833 -24.65 -16.35 41.40
N THR A 834 -24.61 -15.23 42.13
CA THR A 834 -23.44 -14.69 42.80
C THR A 834 -22.63 -15.85 43.39
N GLU A 835 -21.51 -16.20 42.75
CA GLU A 835 -20.50 -17.03 43.41
C GLU A 835 -20.07 -16.25 44.65
N THR A 836 -20.52 -16.77 45.78
CA THR A 836 -20.27 -16.30 47.13
C THR A 836 -18.80 -15.99 47.33
N GLU A 837 -18.56 -14.89 48.04
CA GLU A 837 -17.30 -14.27 48.48
C GLU A 837 -16.27 -15.20 49.19
N GLU A 838 -16.39 -16.53 49.14
CA GLU A 838 -15.61 -17.45 49.95
C GLU A 838 -14.26 -17.87 49.37
N GLU A 839 -13.99 -17.74 48.06
CA GLU A 839 -12.68 -18.13 47.50
C GLU A 839 -11.65 -16.99 47.37
N ALA A 840 -12.07 -15.72 47.51
CA ALA A 840 -11.17 -14.55 47.46
C ALA A 840 -10.60 -14.14 48.85
N ALA A 841 -10.91 -14.85 49.93
CA ALA A 841 -10.58 -14.43 51.30
C ALA A 841 -9.14 -14.72 51.76
N ASN A 842 -8.25 -15.26 50.92
CA ASN A 842 -6.86 -15.53 51.29
C ASN A 842 -5.87 -14.83 50.35
N GLU A 843 -5.85 -13.50 50.41
CA GLU A 843 -4.63 -12.65 50.51
C GLU A 843 -4.99 -11.19 50.17
N ALA A 844 -5.01 -10.32 51.19
CA ALA A 844 -5.02 -8.86 51.04
C ALA A 844 -3.96 -8.27 52.00
N PRO A 845 -3.41 -7.06 51.75
CA PRO A 845 -4.21 -5.85 51.94
C PRO A 845 -3.99 -4.70 50.94
N GLU A 846 -5.13 -4.08 50.59
CA GLU A 846 -5.42 -2.63 50.58
C GLU A 846 -4.56 -1.68 49.73
N THR A 847 -5.14 -1.23 48.61
CA THR A 847 -5.13 0.20 48.22
C THR A 847 -6.51 0.59 47.70
N GLU A 848 -7.08 1.65 48.29
CA GLU A 848 -8.39 2.24 48.01
C GLU A 848 -8.50 2.82 46.59
N GLY A 849 -9.61 2.53 45.91
CA GLY A 849 -10.05 3.14 44.66
C GLY A 849 -11.20 2.33 44.04
N ASP A 850 -12.43 2.83 44.12
CA ASP A 850 -13.65 2.25 43.55
C ASP A 850 -13.49 1.78 42.09
N THR A 851 -13.68 0.48 41.84
CA THR A 851 -14.45 -0.11 40.73
C THR A 851 -14.54 -1.63 40.92
N ALA A 852 -15.45 -2.10 41.78
CA ALA A 852 -15.89 -3.49 41.69
C ALA A 852 -16.68 -3.62 40.38
N LEU A 853 -16.01 -4.01 39.29
CA LEU A 853 -16.68 -4.38 38.05
C LEU A 853 -17.60 -5.58 38.38
N THR A 854 -18.91 -5.37 38.29
CA THR A 854 -19.92 -6.42 38.47
C THR A 854 -20.75 -6.52 37.21
N LEU A 855 -21.13 -7.74 36.82
CA LEU A 855 -22.07 -7.92 35.71
C LEU A 855 -23.43 -7.33 36.09
N ASP A 856 -23.88 -6.39 35.27
CA ASP A 856 -25.18 -5.74 35.42
C ASP A 856 -26.03 -6.17 34.22
N HIS A 857 -27.07 -6.98 34.46
CA HIS A 857 -27.85 -7.65 33.42
C HIS A 857 -28.79 -6.70 32.63
N GLU A 858 -28.35 -5.45 32.39
CA GLU A 858 -29.05 -4.39 31.65
C GLU A 858 -28.15 -3.80 30.55
N TYR A 859 -27.54 -4.64 29.71
CA TYR A 859 -26.69 -4.18 28.61
C TYR A 859 -27.51 -3.81 27.38
N GLU A 860 -27.33 -2.58 26.86
CA GLU A 860 -28.00 -2.13 25.64
C GLU A 860 -27.36 -2.70 24.36
N ALA A 861 -26.07 -3.01 24.45
CA ALA A 861 -25.33 -3.69 23.40
C ALA A 861 -24.49 -4.82 24.00
N VAL A 862 -24.48 -5.97 23.32
CA VAL A 862 -23.57 -7.09 23.64
C VAL A 862 -22.78 -7.43 22.38
N ALA A 863 -21.47 -7.57 22.50
CA ALA A 863 -20.57 -7.91 21.40
C ALA A 863 -19.86 -9.25 21.66
N CYS A 864 -19.83 -10.09 20.62
CA CYS A 864 -19.18 -11.39 20.60
C CYS A 864 -18.36 -11.50 19.30
N TRP A 865 -17.09 -11.13 19.35
CA TRP A 865 -16.21 -11.18 18.18
C TRP A 865 -15.40 -12.48 18.19
N HIS A 866 -15.69 -13.41 17.26
CA HIS A 866 -15.02 -14.71 17.18
C HIS A 866 -15.11 -15.50 18.50
N VAL A 867 -16.32 -15.60 19.04
CA VAL A 867 -16.63 -16.33 20.29
C VAL A 867 -17.51 -17.54 20.01
N LEU A 868 -18.53 -17.37 19.16
CA LEU A 868 -19.65 -18.29 19.02
C LEU A 868 -19.26 -19.65 18.43
N GLU A 869 -18.15 -19.70 17.69
CA GLU A 869 -17.53 -20.90 17.16
C GLU A 869 -16.88 -21.77 18.23
N HIS A 870 -16.53 -21.19 19.39
CA HIS A 870 -15.91 -21.88 20.52
C HIS A 870 -16.93 -22.32 21.60
N ILE A 871 -18.18 -21.84 21.52
CA ILE A 871 -19.22 -22.15 22.49
C ILE A 871 -19.78 -23.55 22.25
N ALA A 872 -19.80 -24.40 23.28
CA ALA A 872 -20.28 -25.79 23.17
C ALA A 872 -21.79 -25.90 22.91
N ASP A 873 -22.61 -25.09 23.59
CA ASP A 873 -24.06 -24.98 23.37
C ASP A 873 -24.44 -23.56 22.91
N PRO A 874 -24.32 -23.26 21.59
CA PRO A 874 -24.53 -21.91 21.08
C PRO A 874 -26.00 -21.47 21.15
N VAL A 875 -26.96 -22.41 21.20
CA VAL A 875 -28.39 -22.07 21.33
C VAL A 875 -28.67 -21.61 22.75
N ALA A 876 -28.20 -22.36 23.76
CA ALA A 876 -28.36 -21.96 25.16
C ALA A 876 -27.68 -20.62 25.44
N PHE A 877 -26.45 -20.44 24.95
CA PHE A 877 -25.69 -19.19 25.10
C PHE A 877 -26.42 -17.98 24.52
N LEU A 878 -26.87 -18.06 23.26
CA LEU A 878 -27.59 -16.96 22.63
C LEU A 878 -28.98 -16.73 23.23
N THR A 879 -29.64 -17.79 23.69
CA THR A 879 -30.93 -17.68 24.39
C THR A 879 -30.75 -16.90 25.68
N ASP A 880 -29.71 -17.21 26.46
CA ASP A 880 -29.39 -16.49 27.69
C ASP A 880 -29.06 -15.02 27.43
N LEU A 881 -28.19 -14.71 26.45
CA LEU A 881 -27.92 -13.33 26.04
C LEU A 881 -29.19 -12.58 25.63
N ARG A 882 -30.10 -13.25 24.91
CA ARG A 882 -31.40 -12.69 24.53
C ARG A 882 -32.28 -12.40 25.74
N GLU A 883 -32.18 -13.15 26.84
CA GLU A 883 -32.96 -12.89 28.07
C GLU A 883 -32.44 -11.67 28.83
N GLN A 884 -31.14 -11.39 28.69
CA GLN A 884 -30.45 -10.30 29.39
C GLN A 884 -30.38 -8.99 28.59
N LEU A 885 -30.70 -9.04 27.29
CA LEU A 885 -30.87 -7.85 26.47
C LEU A 885 -32.23 -7.19 26.75
N PRO A 886 -32.30 -5.85 26.86
CA PRO A 886 -33.57 -5.13 26.86
C PRO A 886 -34.28 -5.31 25.52
N PRO A 887 -35.58 -4.94 25.41
CA PRO A 887 -36.34 -5.10 24.16
C PRO A 887 -35.71 -4.47 22.91
N ASP A 888 -34.99 -3.35 23.08
CA ASP A 888 -34.26 -2.65 22.02
C ASP A 888 -32.76 -2.97 22.00
N GLY A 889 -32.33 -3.90 22.85
CA GLY A 889 -30.95 -4.33 22.98
C GLY A 889 -30.45 -5.01 21.71
N THR A 890 -29.19 -4.74 21.36
CA THR A 890 -28.59 -5.20 20.10
C THR A 890 -27.39 -6.12 20.36
N LEU A 891 -27.39 -7.28 19.73
CA LEU A 891 -26.30 -8.25 19.76
C LEU A 891 -25.45 -8.13 18.49
N TYR A 892 -24.13 -8.07 18.66
CA TYR A 892 -23.15 -7.97 17.59
C TYR A 892 -22.29 -9.23 17.57
N ILE A 893 -22.23 -9.91 16.43
CA ILE A 893 -21.54 -11.20 16.29
C ILE A 893 -20.62 -11.15 15.08
N THR A 894 -19.37 -11.61 15.23
CA THR A 894 -18.56 -12.09 14.10
C THR A 894 -18.17 -13.54 14.31
N VAL A 895 -18.16 -14.31 13.22
CA VAL A 895 -17.69 -15.70 13.18
C VAL A 895 -16.96 -15.98 11.86
N PRO A 896 -16.05 -16.96 11.82
CA PRO A 896 -15.47 -17.45 10.58
C PRO A 896 -16.55 -17.89 9.59
N ASN A 897 -16.43 -17.47 8.34
CA ASN A 897 -17.39 -17.83 7.31
C ASN A 897 -17.01 -19.18 6.70
N LYS A 898 -17.83 -20.21 6.94
CA LYS A 898 -17.71 -21.53 6.31
C LYS A 898 -17.63 -21.44 4.79
N ASN A 899 -18.36 -20.50 4.18
CA ASN A 899 -18.41 -20.31 2.71
C ASN A 899 -17.38 -19.29 2.21
N SER A 900 -16.37 -18.93 3.02
CA SER A 900 -15.33 -17.97 2.66
C SER A 900 -14.51 -18.40 1.46
N PHE A 901 -13.93 -17.41 0.79
CA PHE A 901 -12.87 -17.61 -0.19
C PHE A 901 -11.66 -18.34 0.39
N THR A 902 -11.36 -18.14 1.68
CA THR A 902 -10.29 -18.86 2.38
C THR A 902 -10.53 -20.38 2.38
N ASN A 903 -11.73 -20.81 2.73
CA ASN A 903 -12.09 -22.23 2.70
C ASN A 903 -12.18 -22.77 1.28
N GLU A 904 -12.53 -21.94 0.29
CA GLU A 904 -12.47 -22.33 -1.11
C GLU A 904 -11.02 -22.56 -1.57
N ALA A 905 -10.11 -21.63 -1.24
CA ALA A 905 -8.72 -21.66 -1.66
C ALA A 905 -7.95 -22.85 -1.07
N TYR A 906 -8.13 -23.12 0.22
CA TYR A 906 -7.38 -24.16 0.93
C TYR A 906 -8.14 -25.48 1.12
N GLY A 907 -9.46 -25.51 0.85
CA GLY A 907 -10.30 -26.68 1.07
C GLY A 907 -10.26 -27.17 2.52
N VAL A 908 -10.14 -28.49 2.72
CA VAL A 908 -10.06 -29.11 4.06
C VAL A 908 -8.79 -28.76 4.84
N HIS A 909 -7.81 -28.13 4.20
CA HIS A 909 -6.58 -27.66 4.84
C HIS A 909 -6.65 -26.18 5.23
N SER A 910 -7.82 -25.55 5.10
CA SER A 910 -8.02 -24.17 5.52
C SER A 910 -7.74 -23.99 7.01
N PRO A 911 -7.04 -22.91 7.41
CA PRO A 911 -6.81 -22.60 8.82
C PRO A 911 -8.11 -22.58 9.63
N LEU A 912 -9.19 -22.06 9.03
CA LEU A 912 -10.51 -21.97 9.65
C LEU A 912 -11.16 -23.33 9.97
N PHE A 913 -10.71 -24.43 9.35
CA PHE A 913 -11.17 -25.80 9.66
C PHE A 913 -10.18 -26.59 10.52
N THR A 914 -8.90 -26.21 10.52
CA THR A 914 -7.84 -26.93 11.25
C THR A 914 -7.66 -26.43 12.68
N GLU A 915 -8.16 -25.23 13.01
CA GLU A 915 -8.21 -24.69 14.36
C GLU A 915 -9.08 -25.59 15.26
N GLU A 916 -8.44 -26.20 16.24
CA GLU A 916 -9.07 -27.23 17.08
C GLU A 916 -10.12 -26.62 18.01
N ASP A 917 -9.97 -25.37 18.37
CA ASP A 917 -10.88 -24.62 19.21
C ASP A 917 -12.17 -24.19 18.51
N HIS A 918 -12.26 -24.31 17.18
CA HIS A 918 -13.50 -24.12 16.43
C HIS A 918 -14.39 -25.35 16.51
N LEU A 919 -15.40 -25.31 17.39
CA LEU A 919 -16.39 -26.37 17.57
C LEU A 919 -17.45 -26.35 16.47
N TYR A 920 -17.77 -25.17 15.93
CA TYR A 920 -18.82 -24.95 14.94
C TYR A 920 -18.33 -24.05 13.80
N HIS A 921 -18.68 -24.39 12.55
CA HIS A 921 -18.39 -23.56 11.37
C HIS A 921 -19.69 -23.12 10.71
N TYR A 922 -19.96 -21.82 10.81
CA TYR A 922 -21.21 -21.21 10.38
C TYR A 922 -21.16 -20.69 8.95
N SER A 923 -22.28 -20.86 8.25
CA SER A 923 -22.63 -20.15 7.03
C SER A 923 -23.71 -19.13 7.33
N GLU A 924 -23.97 -18.21 6.42
CA GLU A 924 -25.08 -17.25 6.54
C GLU A 924 -26.41 -17.95 6.93
N HIS A 925 -26.72 -19.07 6.26
CA HIS A 925 -27.94 -19.84 6.50
C HIS A 925 -27.98 -20.46 7.91
N THR A 926 -26.87 -21.02 8.37
CA THR A 926 -26.83 -21.72 9.67
C THR A 926 -26.74 -20.75 10.83
N LEU A 927 -26.04 -19.62 10.68
CA LEU A 927 -26.04 -18.53 11.67
C LEU A 927 -27.43 -17.89 11.81
N THR A 928 -28.10 -17.59 10.69
CA THR A 928 -29.47 -17.06 10.72
C THR A 928 -30.43 -18.02 11.42
N ARG A 929 -30.28 -19.32 11.15
CA ARG A 929 -31.10 -20.34 11.79
C ARG A 929 -30.81 -20.46 13.29
N LEU A 930 -29.54 -20.42 13.68
CA LEU A 930 -29.12 -20.42 15.09
C LEU A 930 -29.73 -19.23 15.85
N LEU A 931 -29.65 -18.03 15.29
CA LEU A 931 -30.28 -16.85 15.87
C LEU A 931 -31.79 -17.04 16.04
N ALA A 932 -32.48 -17.52 15.00
CA ALA A 932 -33.92 -17.76 15.05
C ALA A 932 -34.32 -18.82 16.09
N GLU A 933 -33.55 -19.90 16.23
CA GLU A 933 -33.76 -20.92 17.26
C GLU A 933 -33.51 -20.38 18.68
N SER A 934 -32.71 -19.32 18.81
CA SER A 934 -32.39 -18.63 20.07
C SER A 934 -33.29 -17.41 20.36
N GLY A 935 -34.36 -17.20 19.59
CA GLY A 935 -35.27 -16.06 19.77
C GLY A 935 -34.71 -14.70 19.34
N LEU A 936 -33.71 -14.70 18.44
CA LEU A 936 -33.09 -13.51 17.87
C LEU A 936 -33.36 -13.45 16.36
N HIS A 937 -33.41 -12.24 15.80
CA HIS A 937 -33.48 -12.04 14.35
C HIS A 937 -32.36 -11.12 13.87
N PRO A 938 -31.76 -11.39 12.69
CA PRO A 938 -30.74 -10.52 12.13
C PRO A 938 -31.37 -9.23 11.58
N VAL A 939 -30.85 -8.09 12.04
CA VAL A 939 -31.08 -6.75 11.48
C VAL A 939 -30.15 -6.50 10.29
N ALA A 940 -28.90 -6.94 10.41
CA ALA A 940 -27.91 -6.91 9.34
C ALA A 940 -27.08 -8.19 9.35
N LEU A 941 -26.76 -8.70 8.16
CA LEU A 941 -25.90 -9.87 7.97
C LEU A 941 -25.12 -9.73 6.66
N PHE A 942 -23.80 -9.66 6.77
CA PHE A 942 -22.89 -9.45 5.65
C PHE A 942 -21.56 -10.15 5.91
N THR A 943 -20.62 -10.08 4.95
CA THR A 943 -19.28 -10.66 5.13
C THR A 943 -18.20 -9.62 4.94
N ARG A 944 -17.08 -9.83 5.64
CA ARG A 944 -15.89 -8.99 5.53
C ARG A 944 -14.70 -9.84 5.07
N GLN A 945 -13.93 -9.31 4.14
CA GLN A 945 -12.65 -9.86 3.71
C GLN A 945 -11.62 -8.76 3.83
N LEU A 946 -10.53 -9.02 4.54
CA LEU A 946 -9.44 -8.05 4.63
C LEU A 946 -8.60 -8.08 3.35
N PRO A 947 -8.17 -6.91 2.83
CA PRO A 947 -7.24 -6.84 1.71
C PRO A 947 -5.91 -7.55 2.02
N SER A 948 -5.43 -7.47 3.26
CA SER A 948 -4.13 -7.94 3.74
C SER A 948 -3.93 -9.47 3.75
N GLY A 949 -4.91 -10.27 3.34
CA GLY A 949 -4.75 -11.72 3.15
C GLY A 949 -5.13 -12.19 1.75
N LEU A 950 -5.64 -11.30 0.88
CA LEU A 950 -6.23 -11.70 -0.38
C LEU A 950 -5.19 -12.24 -1.38
N ASP A 951 -3.96 -11.70 -1.35
CA ASP A 951 -2.88 -12.15 -2.23
C ASP A 951 -2.48 -13.61 -1.96
N ALA A 952 -2.29 -13.98 -0.69
CA ALA A 952 -2.01 -15.36 -0.29
C ALA A 952 -3.14 -16.32 -0.67
N LEU A 953 -4.40 -15.87 -0.60
CA LEU A 953 -5.56 -16.67 -1.01
C LEU A 953 -5.64 -16.83 -2.53
N ILE A 954 -5.31 -15.79 -3.30
CA ILE A 954 -5.23 -15.84 -4.76
C ILE A 954 -4.15 -16.83 -5.18
N GLU A 955 -2.94 -16.73 -4.61
CA GLU A 955 -1.84 -17.64 -4.89
C GLU A 955 -2.17 -19.09 -4.53
N ALA A 956 -2.85 -19.30 -3.40
CA ALA A 956 -3.27 -20.62 -2.97
C ALA A 956 -4.39 -21.22 -3.83
N HIS A 957 -5.23 -20.39 -4.45
CA HIS A 957 -6.37 -20.86 -5.23
C HIS A 957 -5.98 -21.07 -6.71
N PRO A 958 -6.03 -22.31 -7.23
CA PRO A 958 -5.47 -22.69 -8.55
C PRO A 958 -6.17 -22.08 -9.78
N LEU A 959 -7.20 -21.24 -9.60
CA LEU A 959 -7.96 -20.58 -10.66
C LEU A 959 -7.65 -19.08 -10.76
N TYR A 960 -7.00 -18.52 -9.75
CA TYR A 960 -6.64 -17.12 -9.69
C TYR A 960 -5.13 -17.06 -9.88
N GLY A 961 -4.70 -16.76 -11.11
CA GLY A 961 -3.29 -16.49 -11.39
C GLY A 961 -2.87 -15.14 -10.82
N GLU A 962 -1.83 -14.53 -11.37
CA GLU A 962 -1.51 -13.15 -11.03
C GLU A 962 -2.66 -12.22 -11.44
N LEU A 963 -3.37 -11.69 -10.45
CA LEU A 963 -4.41 -10.68 -10.64
C LEU A 963 -3.77 -9.29 -10.52
N THR A 964 -4.12 -8.39 -11.43
CA THR A 964 -3.82 -6.97 -11.26
C THR A 964 -4.49 -6.43 -10.00
N PHE A 965 -4.00 -5.30 -9.46
CA PHE A 965 -4.64 -4.67 -8.30
C PHE A 965 -6.14 -4.42 -8.51
N MET A 966 -6.56 -4.03 -9.71
CA MET A 966 -7.97 -3.82 -10.05
C MET A 966 -8.79 -5.12 -10.03
N GLU A 967 -8.24 -6.21 -10.55
CA GLU A 967 -8.89 -7.52 -10.49
C GLU A 967 -8.94 -8.05 -9.06
N ARG A 968 -7.94 -7.75 -8.22
CA ARG A 968 -7.97 -8.05 -6.79
C ARG A 968 -9.06 -7.27 -6.05
N MET A 969 -9.16 -5.97 -6.28
CA MET A 969 -10.22 -5.16 -5.66
C MET A 969 -11.61 -5.52 -6.19
N GLY A 970 -11.71 -5.93 -7.46
CA GLY A 970 -12.92 -6.49 -8.05
C GLY A 970 -13.29 -7.85 -7.47
N LEU A 971 -12.31 -8.73 -7.23
CA LEU A 971 -12.49 -9.99 -6.55
C LEU A 971 -12.95 -9.73 -5.11
N LEU A 972 -12.29 -8.84 -4.36
CA LEU A 972 -12.70 -8.46 -3.02
C LEU A 972 -14.15 -7.96 -2.96
N ALA A 973 -14.53 -7.10 -3.91
CA ALA A 973 -15.90 -6.63 -4.08
C ALA A 973 -16.88 -7.78 -4.26
N LYS A 974 -16.55 -8.68 -5.17
CA LYS A 974 -17.35 -9.84 -5.54
C LYS A 974 -17.48 -10.80 -4.36
N LEU A 975 -16.39 -11.12 -3.67
CA LEU A 975 -16.38 -11.98 -2.50
C LEU A 975 -17.30 -11.42 -1.42
N GLN A 976 -17.22 -10.12 -1.12
CA GLN A 976 -18.15 -9.52 -0.14
C GLN A 976 -19.61 -9.51 -0.63
N GLY A 977 -19.85 -9.20 -1.91
CA GLY A 977 -21.20 -9.18 -2.50
C GLY A 977 -21.86 -10.56 -2.59
N GLU A 978 -21.07 -11.61 -2.81
CA GLU A 978 -21.49 -13.01 -2.85
C GLU A 978 -21.49 -13.67 -1.47
N LYS A 979 -21.22 -12.91 -0.39
CA LYS A 979 -21.12 -13.40 0.99
C LYS A 979 -20.09 -14.52 1.17
N ARG A 980 -18.95 -14.35 0.49
CA ARG A 980 -17.77 -15.21 0.49
C ARG A 980 -16.57 -14.54 1.15
N GLY A 981 -16.77 -13.45 1.90
CA GLY A 981 -15.70 -12.88 2.71
C GLY A 981 -15.24 -13.84 3.81
N HIS A 982 -14.07 -13.57 4.39
CA HIS A 982 -13.42 -14.38 5.41
C HIS A 982 -14.30 -14.62 6.65
N GLU A 983 -15.00 -13.59 7.13
CA GLU A 983 -15.87 -13.64 8.31
C GLU A 983 -17.31 -13.21 7.98
N LEU A 984 -18.27 -13.75 8.73
CA LEU A 984 -19.66 -13.29 8.77
C LEU A 984 -19.81 -12.27 9.89
N CYS A 985 -20.44 -11.13 9.59
CA CYS A 985 -20.76 -10.09 10.56
C CYS A 985 -22.28 -9.99 10.68
N CYS A 986 -22.81 -10.11 11.90
CA CYS A 986 -24.23 -10.06 12.18
C CYS A 986 -24.55 -9.05 13.27
N VAL A 987 -25.60 -8.27 13.03
CA VAL A 987 -26.26 -7.43 14.04
C VAL A 987 -27.65 -8.02 14.24
N ALA A 988 -27.99 -8.42 15.46
CA ALA A 988 -29.23 -9.13 15.78
C ALA A 988 -29.98 -8.47 16.95
N ARG A 989 -31.29 -8.69 17.01
CA ARG A 989 -32.17 -8.20 18.07
C ARG A 989 -33.13 -9.29 18.54
N ALA A 990 -33.64 -9.16 19.76
CA ALA A 990 -34.68 -10.05 20.28
C ALA A 990 -35.96 -9.99 19.40
N ILE A 991 -36.64 -11.13 19.28
CA ILE A 991 -37.93 -11.27 18.59
C ILE A 991 -39.10 -10.91 19.51
#